data_AF-A0A417SJQ1-F1
#
_entry.id   AF-A0A417SJQ1-F1
#
_cell.length_a   1.000
_cell.length_b   1.000
_cell.length_c   1.000
_cell.angle_alpha   90.00
_cell.angle_beta   90.00
_cell.angle_gamma   90.00
#
_symmetry.space_group_name_H-M   'P 1'
#
loop_
_entity.id
_entity.type
_entity.pdbx_description
1 polymer ?
#
loop_
_entity_poly.entity_id
_entity_poly.type
_entity_poly.pdbx_seq_one_letter_code
_entity_poly.pdbx_strand_id
1 'polypeptide(L)'
;MKVWKKCEVLFLTVLLCITMMAVPVLAASDSQDGLEVTLTTDKEKYSKGEEIVATLTVTNTNDTAVSNVSLENLIPEGYKLADGSEGAKQVESLGAGETVSLTVTYVAEESDAGEDKPNTGDDNKGNTEKPDTGDNSGNTGNIGENKGNTTTGGGTDKEKKSDVENGNKNNTTESKDTTKKATDKTSLTPTTGDNTNIAVWVVLLLLAGSGIAALISKKRKNNKKLLLFIVGATMAGALIAGLSTEAYAEKENSSTINVQTTVSVDGVALDVYGTVTYDKWIVPDDVSLSNFTVDETYFMVDYESTVGFTVDAVGDMDYVNLCDSNGEIGTMHDDGINGDVTANDGTYTYVLEVKESEAGAFEYFAKAGNSVSESATIYFFETPAEESKEEFDTVQQKIQEIQNGYVDNTGYVPDDSKKTLMDEISTYLEQLMKDKTIFLYEIEDDTAYIKFATGVTLVFEIPSEGVSAGGTDVSLSYMACQPNPDTAMEDIGKLSDDLAKEFNSESTTYENKEVTLERVKAIGKNQVVLWHGHGGYGPIVKSYLTSGEDFDWTAYSAKSYDTTGYYEDCVQDRIICRSTEKQENLACFTSKFVEKYCGDLSNDLIVLMSCHSGQNEKLANSFIGKGATAVVGFTQTVYTAYCTNIGVYTLAYMTQINANTNNYYTLSQALDRAKAEVGNNDREYARKYPETFKKIKLSKAEPIILGGNSANDYRLTDAKTGRLTGKICRASDRSTPISEATISVIRENKTTSFTPDANGNYAITLPEGEYLVKITAPGYIDFKAYATVTQNENTYMETFLLVEGSEDEVGMATGTINNALTGKGIEGVTLEVRSGWNNSEKGDIVANITTDSSGNYNVTLPLGNYTLYAVKDGYISTMINIIVQEGMTSSQNGTMTPTISSDSFRIVLTWGENPSDLDSHVEGMLSDGNPFHVFYNYKSQYDGDVEVCNLDVDDISSYGPETITLNPTNENPYYYYIHRYYGFGTVASSGAQVKVYQGGNLLATFNVPTDQGNDDYWNVFAIVNGELVVQNTITFDRDISYAGTGTSEQSSNFTEESIPKEKVKDVGQLDNSFVDKTGETE
;
A
#
# COMPACT_ATOMS: atom_id res chain seq x y z
N MET A 1 25.53 -15.55 60.22
CA MET A 1 25.84 -16.31 61.46
C MET A 1 26.87 -17.39 61.14
N LYS A 2 27.59 -17.88 62.16
CA LYS A 2 28.49 -19.07 62.17
C LYS A 2 28.06 -20.16 61.14
N VAL A 3 28.93 -20.87 60.41
CA VAL A 3 30.26 -21.40 60.74
C VAL A 3 31.15 -21.49 59.48
N TRP A 4 32.37 -20.95 59.55
CA TRP A 4 33.49 -21.35 58.67
C TRP A 4 34.22 -22.54 59.34
N LYS A 5 34.82 -23.44 58.54
CA LYS A 5 35.42 -24.76 58.91
C LYS A 5 34.45 -25.95 59.06
N LYS A 6 34.24 -26.69 57.96
CA LYS A 6 34.03 -28.16 57.99
C LYS A 6 34.12 -28.87 56.60
N CYS A 7 35.12 -28.56 55.77
CA CYS A 7 35.44 -29.37 54.57
C CYS A 7 36.89 -29.88 54.47
N GLU A 8 37.85 -29.36 55.26
CA GLU A 8 39.26 -29.83 55.30
C GLU A 8 39.46 -31.27 55.84
N VAL A 9 38.39 -32.04 56.04
CA VAL A 9 38.44 -33.39 56.66
C VAL A 9 38.07 -34.50 55.68
N LEU A 10 37.49 -34.21 54.51
CA LEU A 10 37.25 -35.25 53.49
C LEU A 10 38.48 -35.51 52.60
N PHE A 11 39.31 -34.49 52.37
CA PHE A 11 40.52 -34.58 51.54
C PHE A 11 41.67 -35.38 52.20
N LEU A 12 41.64 -35.56 53.53
CA LEU A 12 42.71 -36.25 54.27
C LEU A 12 42.54 -37.77 54.34
N THR A 13 41.40 -38.31 53.87
CA THR A 13 41.09 -39.75 53.92
C THR A 13 41.33 -40.53 52.63
N VAL A 14 41.50 -39.86 51.49
CA VAL A 14 41.86 -40.51 50.22
C VAL A 14 43.39 -40.60 50.04
N LEU A 15 44.14 -39.68 50.63
CA LEU A 15 45.60 -39.58 50.48
C LEU A 15 46.42 -40.62 51.28
N LEU A 16 45.80 -41.61 51.94
CA LEU A 16 46.48 -42.55 52.86
C LEU A 16 46.51 -44.02 52.39
N CYS A 17 46.07 -44.33 51.17
CA CYS A 17 46.06 -45.70 50.64
C CYS A 17 46.92 -45.95 49.39
N ILE A 18 47.61 -44.92 48.85
CA ILE A 18 48.56 -45.09 47.73
C ILE A 18 49.98 -44.74 48.21
N THR A 19 50.52 -45.58 49.09
CA THR A 19 51.95 -45.59 49.44
C THR A 19 52.54 -46.99 49.35
N MET A 20 52.52 -47.58 48.15
CA MET A 20 53.41 -48.69 47.79
C MET A 20 53.92 -48.52 46.35
N MET A 21 55.22 -48.26 46.24
CA MET A 21 56.04 -48.32 45.02
C MET A 21 55.58 -47.45 43.83
N ALA A 22 55.77 -46.12 43.94
CA ALA A 22 55.92 -45.28 42.76
C ALA A 22 57.31 -45.50 42.13
N VAL A 23 57.35 -46.12 40.95
CA VAL A 23 58.44 -45.93 39.99
C VAL A 23 58.17 -44.60 39.29
N PRO A 24 59.16 -43.73 39.04
CA PRO A 24 58.92 -42.59 38.16
C PRO A 24 58.62 -43.12 36.76
N VAL A 25 57.49 -42.69 36.22
CA VAL A 25 57.04 -42.99 34.86
C VAL A 25 56.82 -41.65 34.18
N LEU A 26 57.43 -41.43 33.02
CA LEU A 26 57.09 -40.28 32.18
C LEU A 26 55.68 -40.48 31.63
N ALA A 27 54.70 -39.96 32.37
CA ALA A 27 53.36 -39.74 31.88
C ALA A 27 53.34 -38.51 30.97
N ALA A 28 52.91 -38.68 29.72
CA ALA A 28 52.55 -37.58 28.83
C ALA A 28 51.03 -37.42 28.88
N SER A 29 50.54 -36.23 29.21
CA SER A 29 49.10 -35.96 29.34
C SER A 29 48.70 -34.73 28.53
N ASP A 30 47.52 -34.80 27.92
CA ASP A 30 46.90 -33.68 27.22
C ASP A 30 45.37 -33.72 27.44
N SER A 31 44.68 -32.60 27.19
CA SER A 31 43.22 -32.52 27.36
C SER A 31 42.56 -31.60 26.34
N GLN A 32 41.52 -32.11 25.69
CA GLN A 32 40.72 -31.39 24.70
C GLN A 32 39.27 -31.86 24.77
N ASP A 33 38.31 -30.96 24.54
CA ASP A 33 36.87 -31.25 24.43
C ASP A 33 36.31 -32.10 25.60
N GLY A 34 36.84 -31.84 26.80
CA GLY A 34 36.48 -32.55 28.03
C GLY A 34 36.98 -33.99 28.13
N LEU A 35 37.84 -34.46 27.23
CA LEU A 35 38.60 -35.69 27.40
C LEU A 35 39.99 -35.39 28.02
N GLU A 36 40.35 -36.11 29.07
CA GLU A 36 41.71 -36.12 29.65
C GLU A 36 42.44 -37.39 29.19
N VAL A 37 43.53 -37.22 28.46
CA VAL A 37 44.31 -38.30 27.82
C VAL A 37 45.67 -38.40 28.50
N THR A 38 46.10 -39.62 28.84
CA THR A 38 47.42 -39.87 29.45
C THR A 38 48.07 -41.13 28.86
N LEU A 39 49.30 -40.99 28.35
CA LEU A 39 50.17 -42.08 27.91
C LEU A 39 51.29 -42.31 28.93
N THR A 40 51.53 -43.57 29.29
CA THR A 40 52.54 -44.01 30.27
C THR A 40 53.31 -45.22 29.76
N THR A 41 54.52 -45.44 30.28
CA THR A 41 55.31 -46.67 30.02
C THR A 41 55.68 -47.36 31.34
N ASP A 42 55.91 -48.68 31.34
CA ASP A 42 56.24 -49.41 32.57
C ASP A 42 57.61 -49.02 33.17
N LYS A 43 58.52 -48.46 32.36
CA LYS A 43 59.84 -47.96 32.75
C LYS A 43 60.22 -46.72 31.94
N GLU A 44 61.18 -45.95 32.46
CA GLU A 44 61.86 -44.88 31.71
C GLU A 44 63.04 -45.39 30.87
N LYS A 45 63.57 -46.57 31.22
CA LYS A 45 64.82 -47.13 30.66
C LYS A 45 64.69 -48.63 30.43
N TYR A 46 65.13 -49.05 29.25
CA TYR A 46 65.07 -50.42 28.76
C TYR A 46 66.44 -50.83 28.19
N SER A 47 66.75 -52.13 28.22
CA SER A 47 67.87 -52.69 27.47
C SER A 47 67.46 -53.08 26.04
N LYS A 48 68.41 -53.16 25.10
CA LYS A 48 68.10 -53.54 23.71
C LYS A 48 67.51 -54.96 23.65
N GLY A 49 66.28 -55.05 23.13
CA GLY A 49 65.51 -56.29 23.06
C GLY A 49 64.63 -56.57 24.30
N GLU A 50 64.57 -55.65 25.26
CA GLU A 50 63.58 -55.67 26.34
C GLU A 50 62.21 -55.21 25.83
N GLU A 51 61.14 -55.79 26.37
CA GLU A 51 59.76 -55.40 26.08
C GLU A 51 59.42 -54.03 26.67
N ILE A 52 58.79 -53.17 25.87
CA ILE A 52 58.28 -51.86 26.29
C ILE A 52 56.76 -51.98 26.43
N VAL A 53 56.22 -51.78 27.63
CA VAL A 53 54.78 -51.80 27.87
C VAL A 53 54.27 -50.36 27.99
N ALA A 54 53.44 -49.94 27.04
CA ALA A 54 52.84 -48.61 27.01
C ALA A 54 51.33 -48.68 27.33
N THR A 55 50.83 -47.80 28.19
CA THR A 55 49.40 -47.69 28.51
C THR A 55 48.89 -46.29 28.22
N LEU A 56 47.93 -46.20 27.30
CA LEU A 56 47.16 -45.01 26.97
C LEU A 56 45.81 -45.08 27.69
N THR A 57 45.42 -43.99 28.33
CA THR A 57 44.18 -43.88 29.12
C THR A 57 43.44 -42.61 28.73
N VAL A 58 42.13 -42.70 28.60
CA VAL A 58 41.22 -41.60 28.28
C VAL A 58 40.12 -41.58 29.32
N THR A 59 39.93 -40.43 29.98
CA THR A 59 38.82 -40.19 30.90
C THR A 59 37.92 -39.12 30.31
N ASN A 60 36.62 -39.40 30.25
CA ASN A 60 35.64 -38.38 29.90
C ASN A 60 35.28 -37.55 31.13
N THR A 61 35.62 -36.27 31.11
CA THR A 61 35.36 -35.30 32.18
C THR A 61 34.13 -34.43 31.93
N ASN A 62 33.47 -34.58 30.78
CA ASN A 62 32.16 -33.99 30.51
C ASN A 62 31.06 -34.63 31.39
N ASP A 63 29.93 -33.95 31.52
CA ASP A 63 28.69 -34.47 32.14
C ASP A 63 27.82 -35.30 31.19
N THR A 64 28.16 -35.32 29.89
CA THR A 64 27.56 -36.15 28.84
C THR A 64 28.53 -37.22 28.32
N ALA A 65 28.02 -38.19 27.55
CA ALA A 65 28.81 -39.30 27.01
C ALA A 65 29.40 -38.96 25.62
N VAL A 66 30.69 -39.24 25.41
CA VAL A 66 31.36 -39.02 24.10
C VAL A 66 31.28 -40.28 23.24
N SER A 67 30.95 -40.13 21.96
CA SER A 67 30.73 -41.24 21.03
C SER A 67 31.97 -41.59 20.20
N ASN A 68 32.08 -42.85 19.82
CA ASN A 68 33.09 -43.40 18.90
C ASN A 68 34.56 -43.10 19.31
N VAL A 69 34.87 -43.18 20.61
CA VAL A 69 36.22 -42.96 21.13
C VAL A 69 37.12 -44.15 20.77
N SER A 70 38.18 -43.91 20.02
CA SER A 70 39.20 -44.90 19.64
C SER A 70 40.57 -44.51 20.16
N LEU A 71 41.24 -45.43 20.82
CA LEU A 71 42.59 -45.31 21.37
C LEU A 71 43.53 -46.14 20.49
N GLU A 72 44.68 -45.60 20.13
CA GLU A 72 45.73 -46.31 19.37
C GLU A 72 47.11 -45.93 19.89
N ASN A 73 47.99 -46.90 20.15
CA ASN A 73 49.39 -46.62 20.43
C ASN A 73 50.25 -46.98 19.22
N LEU A 74 50.79 -45.96 18.55
CA LEU A 74 51.57 -46.13 17.33
C LEU A 74 52.86 -46.90 17.62
N ILE A 75 53.19 -47.86 16.76
CA ILE A 75 54.35 -48.73 16.93
C ILE A 75 55.65 -47.91 16.76
N PRO A 76 56.55 -47.87 17.76
CA PRO A 76 57.83 -47.15 17.64
C PRO A 76 58.76 -47.76 16.58
N GLU A 77 59.58 -46.93 15.94
CA GLU A 77 60.50 -47.37 14.88
C GLU A 77 61.48 -48.46 15.37
N GLY A 78 61.57 -49.57 14.63
CA GLY A 78 62.41 -50.73 14.99
C GLY A 78 61.79 -51.70 16.01
N TYR A 79 60.50 -51.53 16.33
CA TYR A 79 59.71 -52.44 17.16
C TYR A 79 58.48 -52.94 16.40
N LYS A 80 57.90 -54.04 16.91
CA LYS A 80 56.60 -54.59 16.50
C LYS A 80 55.77 -54.91 17.72
N LEU A 81 54.46 -55.13 17.54
CA LEU A 81 53.59 -55.62 18.61
C LEU A 81 53.99 -57.03 19.04
N ALA A 82 53.95 -57.30 20.35
CA ALA A 82 54.08 -58.67 20.86
C ALA A 82 52.85 -59.52 20.47
N ASP A 83 53.05 -60.80 20.16
CA ASP A 83 52.00 -61.71 19.69
C ASP A 83 50.77 -61.71 20.62
N GLY A 84 49.62 -61.28 20.10
CA GLY A 84 48.36 -61.18 20.84
C GLY A 84 48.08 -59.81 21.48
N SER A 85 48.94 -58.80 21.28
CA SER A 85 48.65 -57.41 21.69
C SER A 85 47.74 -56.71 20.68
N GLU A 86 46.65 -56.09 21.14
CA GLU A 86 45.81 -55.21 20.33
C GLU A 86 46.46 -53.82 20.26
N GLY A 87 46.76 -53.33 19.05
CA GLY A 87 47.40 -52.01 18.86
C GLY A 87 46.45 -50.81 19.00
N ALA A 88 45.14 -51.06 18.87
CA ALA A 88 44.08 -50.06 18.97
C ALA A 88 42.84 -50.66 19.66
N LYS A 89 42.01 -49.79 20.26
CA LYS A 89 40.78 -50.15 20.98
C LYS A 89 39.72 -49.07 20.80
N GLN A 90 38.56 -49.45 20.29
CA GLN A 90 37.41 -48.57 20.09
C GLN A 90 36.32 -48.85 21.14
N VAL A 91 35.65 -47.79 21.60
CA VAL A 91 34.39 -47.86 22.35
C VAL A 91 33.33 -47.01 21.65
N GLU A 92 32.13 -47.55 21.48
CA GLU A 92 31.03 -46.85 20.78
C GLU A 92 30.55 -45.61 21.56
N SER A 93 30.66 -45.65 22.90
CA SER A 93 30.39 -44.51 23.79
C SER A 93 31.21 -44.63 25.08
N LEU A 94 31.62 -43.49 25.64
CA LEU A 94 32.31 -43.35 26.92
C LEU A 94 31.53 -42.37 27.80
N GLY A 95 30.92 -42.87 28.87
CA GLY A 95 30.02 -42.11 29.74
C GLY A 95 30.70 -41.01 30.55
N ALA A 96 29.89 -40.13 31.15
CA ALA A 96 30.38 -39.05 32.02
C ALA A 96 31.16 -39.59 33.23
N GLY A 97 32.40 -39.16 33.40
CA GLY A 97 33.31 -39.66 34.43
C GLY A 97 33.86 -41.07 34.18
N GLU A 98 33.59 -41.70 33.02
CA GLU A 98 34.14 -43.01 32.69
C GLU A 98 35.57 -42.92 32.12
N THR A 99 36.37 -43.95 32.43
CA THR A 99 37.76 -44.07 31.98
C THR A 99 37.94 -45.36 31.18
N VAL A 100 38.58 -45.27 30.03
CA VAL A 100 39.00 -46.42 29.22
C VAL A 100 40.52 -46.39 29.00
N SER A 101 41.16 -47.56 29.10
CA SER A 101 42.59 -47.71 28.82
C SER A 101 42.87 -48.79 27.77
N LEU A 102 43.99 -48.62 27.07
CA LEU A 102 44.63 -49.54 26.14
C LEU A 102 46.08 -49.74 26.59
N THR A 103 46.48 -51.00 26.84
CA THR A 103 47.87 -51.36 27.19
C THR A 103 48.45 -52.23 26.07
N VAL A 104 49.61 -51.85 25.57
CA VAL A 104 50.28 -52.44 24.40
C VAL A 104 51.72 -52.79 24.74
N THR A 105 52.18 -53.98 24.36
CA THR A 105 53.57 -54.41 24.54
C THR A 105 54.30 -54.46 23.20
N TYR A 106 55.46 -53.80 23.14
CA TYR A 106 56.35 -53.78 21.98
C TYR A 106 57.58 -54.67 22.19
N VAL A 107 57.92 -55.45 21.18
CA VAL A 107 59.17 -56.23 21.08
C VAL A 107 60.03 -55.69 19.92
N ALA A 108 61.35 -55.71 20.07
CA ALA A 108 62.25 -55.22 19.01
C ALA A 108 62.16 -56.11 17.74
N GLU A 109 62.31 -55.49 16.57
CA GLU A 109 62.43 -56.24 15.30
C GLU A 109 63.85 -56.79 15.10
N GLU A 110 63.95 -58.06 14.67
CA GLU A 110 65.25 -58.69 14.37
C GLU A 110 65.78 -58.21 13.01
N SER A 111 66.96 -57.58 13.01
CA SER A 111 67.59 -57.05 11.81
C SER A 111 68.38 -58.14 11.06
N ASP A 112 67.78 -58.74 10.04
CA ASP A 112 68.42 -59.80 9.25
C ASP A 112 69.36 -59.23 8.16
N ALA A 113 70.67 -59.43 8.35
CA ALA A 113 71.70 -59.25 7.32
C ALA A 113 72.20 -60.64 6.91
N GLY A 114 71.66 -61.18 5.82
CA GLY A 114 71.79 -62.61 5.48
C GLY A 114 73.00 -63.01 4.63
N GLU A 115 73.12 -64.32 4.37
CA GLU A 115 73.98 -64.85 3.29
C GLU A 115 73.50 -66.22 2.75
N ASP A 116 73.42 -66.28 1.42
CA ASP A 116 73.61 -67.42 0.49
C ASP A 116 72.62 -68.59 0.22
N LYS A 117 72.76 -69.06 -1.03
CA LYS A 117 71.90 -69.92 -1.91
C LYS A 117 72.10 -71.46 -1.72
N PRO A 118 71.25 -72.38 -2.24
CA PRO A 118 71.00 -72.54 -3.70
C PRO A 118 69.64 -73.11 -4.21
N ASN A 119 69.60 -73.25 -5.54
CA ASN A 119 68.46 -73.44 -6.46
C ASN A 119 67.93 -74.90 -6.63
N THR A 120 66.65 -75.04 -7.00
CA THR A 120 65.92 -76.08 -7.81
C THR A 120 64.47 -76.21 -7.27
N GLY A 121 63.41 -76.44 -8.05
CA GLY A 121 63.20 -76.60 -9.50
C GLY A 121 61.67 -76.67 -9.78
N ASP A 122 61.27 -76.94 -11.04
CA ASP A 122 59.89 -77.13 -11.56
C ASP A 122 58.83 -77.68 -10.58
N ASP A 123 57.58 -77.17 -10.63
CA ASP A 123 56.56 -77.81 -11.49
C ASP A 123 55.27 -76.98 -11.69
N ASN A 124 54.45 -77.39 -12.66
CA ASN A 124 53.30 -76.65 -13.21
C ASN A 124 51.95 -77.43 -13.04
N LYS A 125 50.81 -76.74 -13.29
CA LYS A 125 49.37 -77.15 -13.24
C LYS A 125 48.65 -76.87 -11.91
N GLY A 126 47.41 -76.36 -11.90
CA GLY A 126 46.58 -75.76 -12.96
C GLY A 126 45.11 -76.20 -12.96
N ASN A 127 44.21 -75.35 -13.51
CA ASN A 127 42.86 -75.62 -14.10
C ASN A 127 41.82 -76.43 -13.28
N THR A 128 40.50 -76.38 -13.45
CA THR A 128 39.50 -75.57 -14.19
C THR A 128 38.13 -75.72 -13.43
N GLU A 129 36.94 -75.21 -13.80
CA GLU A 129 36.41 -74.55 -15.02
C GLU A 129 35.24 -73.59 -14.64
N LYS A 130 34.62 -72.95 -15.65
CA LYS A 130 33.27 -72.35 -15.61
C LYS A 130 32.37 -73.18 -16.54
N PRO A 131 31.13 -73.59 -16.18
CA PRO A 131 29.89 -72.92 -16.65
C PRO A 131 28.75 -72.89 -15.60
N ASP A 132 27.94 -71.83 -15.45
CA ASP A 132 26.89 -71.27 -16.34
C ASP A 132 25.48 -71.90 -16.13
N THR A 133 24.44 -71.13 -16.50
CA THR A 133 22.99 -71.39 -16.38
C THR A 133 22.38 -71.32 -14.97
N GLY A 134 21.22 -70.67 -14.88
CA GLY A 134 20.31 -70.77 -13.74
C GLY A 134 18.96 -71.28 -14.22
N ASP A 135 18.06 -71.60 -13.29
CA ASP A 135 16.63 -71.52 -13.53
C ASP A 135 15.86 -71.33 -12.20
N ASN A 136 14.59 -70.98 -12.32
CA ASN A 136 13.69 -70.60 -11.23
C ASN A 136 12.76 -71.76 -10.82
N SER A 137 11.91 -71.53 -9.80
CA SER A 137 10.91 -72.44 -9.22
C SER A 137 11.45 -73.55 -8.30
N GLY A 138 10.72 -73.98 -7.25
CA GLY A 138 9.42 -73.53 -6.76
C GLY A 138 8.80 -74.52 -5.75
N ASN A 139 7.57 -74.23 -5.29
CA ASN A 139 6.74 -75.03 -4.37
C ASN A 139 7.25 -75.16 -2.91
N THR A 140 6.55 -74.67 -1.89
CA THR A 140 5.25 -75.08 -1.28
C THR A 140 5.27 -76.46 -0.60
N GLY A 141 4.66 -76.63 0.57
CA GLY A 141 3.92 -75.67 1.42
C GLY A 141 3.25 -76.35 2.63
N ASN A 142 2.32 -75.64 3.30
CA ASN A 142 1.09 -76.12 4.01
C ASN A 142 1.22 -77.21 5.13
N ILE A 143 0.50 -77.25 6.27
CA ILE A 143 -0.75 -76.66 6.88
C ILE A 143 -0.46 -76.46 8.40
N GLY A 144 -1.12 -75.65 9.26
CA GLY A 144 -2.32 -74.79 9.24
C GLY A 144 -2.14 -73.56 10.15
N GLU A 145 -3.06 -73.10 11.02
CA GLU A 145 -4.44 -73.45 11.41
C GLU A 145 -5.45 -72.30 11.10
N ASN A 146 -6.73 -72.39 11.52
CA ASN A 146 -7.92 -71.61 11.08
C ASN A 146 -9.06 -71.71 12.14
N LYS A 147 -10.13 -70.88 12.28
CA LYS A 147 -10.67 -69.70 11.55
C LYS A 147 -11.76 -68.93 12.35
N GLY A 148 -11.95 -67.63 12.09
CA GLY A 148 -13.17 -66.84 12.41
C GLY A 148 -13.16 -66.10 13.77
N ASN A 149 -13.99 -65.08 14.06
CA ASN A 149 -15.07 -64.32 13.36
C ASN A 149 -15.23 -62.99 14.17
N THR A 150 -15.57 -61.77 13.68
CA THR A 150 -16.85 -61.15 13.20
C THR A 150 -16.56 -59.64 12.95
N THR A 151 -16.90 -58.99 11.82
CA THR A 151 -18.11 -58.14 11.52
C THR A 151 -18.48 -57.07 12.57
N THR A 152 -18.90 -55.82 12.29
CA THR A 152 -19.49 -55.10 11.10
C THR A 152 -19.40 -53.58 11.38
N GLY A 153 -19.56 -52.59 10.49
CA GLY A 153 -19.90 -52.42 9.05
C GLY A 153 -20.17 -50.90 8.80
N GLY A 154 -20.32 -50.33 7.59
CA GLY A 154 -20.23 -50.80 6.20
C GLY A 154 -20.12 -49.57 5.26
N GLY A 155 -19.48 -49.67 4.09
CA GLY A 155 -20.16 -49.73 2.76
C GLY A 155 -19.98 -48.39 2.00
N THR A 156 -19.99 -48.26 0.67
CA THR A 156 -20.09 -49.17 -0.51
C THR A 156 -19.79 -48.31 -1.77
N ASP A 157 -19.13 -48.74 -2.85
CA ASP A 157 -18.31 -49.93 -3.13
C ASP A 157 -17.41 -49.63 -4.38
N LYS A 158 -16.98 -50.67 -5.12
CA LYS A 158 -16.14 -50.72 -6.33
C LYS A 158 -16.78 -50.13 -7.62
N GLU A 159 -15.97 -49.72 -8.61
CA GLU A 159 -15.62 -50.57 -9.80
C GLU A 159 -14.47 -50.00 -10.68
N LYS A 160 -14.20 -50.62 -11.85
CA LYS A 160 -12.89 -50.62 -12.55
C LYS A 160 -13.03 -50.60 -14.08
N LYS A 161 -12.11 -49.91 -14.80
CA LYS A 161 -12.01 -49.74 -16.29
C LYS A 161 -13.13 -48.86 -16.90
N SER A 162 -12.89 -48.02 -17.91
CA SER A 162 -12.13 -48.25 -19.16
C SER A 162 -11.69 -46.95 -19.87
N ASP A 163 -10.59 -47.06 -20.63
CA ASP A 163 -10.31 -46.53 -21.98
C ASP A 163 -11.01 -45.23 -22.48
N VAL A 164 -10.22 -44.26 -22.96
CA VAL A 164 -10.10 -43.90 -24.40
C VAL A 164 -8.92 -42.93 -24.65
N GLU A 165 -8.31 -43.03 -25.83
CA GLU A 165 -7.10 -42.32 -26.29
C GLU A 165 -7.34 -40.90 -26.89
N ASN A 166 -6.21 -40.26 -27.26
CA ASN A 166 -6.03 -39.11 -28.16
C ASN A 166 -6.49 -37.72 -27.65
N GLY A 167 -5.65 -36.69 -27.61
CA GLY A 167 -4.22 -36.59 -27.99
C GLY A 167 -3.94 -36.24 -29.46
N ASN A 168 -2.71 -35.77 -29.71
CA ASN A 168 -2.15 -35.29 -30.99
C ASN A 168 -2.68 -33.94 -31.53
N LYS A 169 -1.87 -33.14 -32.25
CA LYS A 169 -0.40 -32.94 -32.30
C LYS A 169 -0.12 -31.69 -33.16
N ASN A 170 1.08 -31.15 -33.01
CA ASN A 170 1.81 -30.26 -33.93
C ASN A 170 1.36 -30.33 -35.42
N ASN A 171 1.29 -29.18 -36.10
CA ASN A 171 2.36 -28.90 -37.05
C ASN A 171 2.62 -27.40 -37.37
N THR A 172 3.91 -27.15 -37.48
CA THR A 172 4.70 -26.00 -37.95
C THR A 172 4.47 -25.60 -39.42
N THR A 173 5.24 -24.57 -39.86
CA THR A 173 5.66 -24.19 -41.26
C THR A 173 5.00 -22.88 -41.74
N GLU A 174 5.66 -21.79 -42.19
CA GLU A 174 7.07 -21.36 -42.34
C GLU A 174 7.14 -19.80 -42.29
N SER A 175 8.04 -19.18 -41.52
CA SER A 175 9.37 -18.67 -41.93
C SER A 175 9.42 -17.45 -42.88
N LYS A 176 9.86 -16.30 -42.32
CA LYS A 176 11.10 -15.65 -42.80
C LYS A 176 11.72 -14.69 -41.75
N ASP A 177 13.00 -14.95 -41.48
CA ASP A 177 13.97 -14.15 -40.69
C ASP A 177 14.20 -12.76 -41.36
N THR A 178 14.52 -11.66 -40.69
CA THR A 178 15.84 -11.42 -40.04
C THR A 178 15.88 -10.29 -38.99
N THR A 179 16.43 -10.57 -37.81
CA THR A 179 17.28 -9.72 -36.90
C THR A 179 16.93 -8.22 -36.65
N LYS A 180 17.03 -7.66 -35.42
CA LYS A 180 18.13 -7.79 -34.43
C LYS A 180 17.77 -7.18 -33.05
N LYS A 181 18.29 -7.78 -31.95
CA LYS A 181 18.50 -7.29 -30.53
C LYS A 181 17.93 -5.90 -30.15
N ALA A 182 17.26 -5.71 -29.01
CA ALA A 182 17.69 -6.10 -27.65
C ALA A 182 16.50 -6.15 -26.65
N THR A 183 16.67 -6.86 -25.53
CA THR A 183 15.65 -7.01 -24.48
C THR A 183 16.31 -6.91 -23.12
N ASP A 184 15.85 -5.99 -22.27
CA ASP A 184 16.08 -5.99 -20.84
C ASP A 184 14.73 -5.75 -20.13
N LYS A 185 14.36 -6.69 -19.26
CA LYS A 185 13.33 -6.51 -18.24
C LYS A 185 13.90 -7.05 -16.94
N THR A 186 14.10 -6.15 -15.98
CA THR A 186 14.56 -6.46 -14.64
C THR A 186 13.42 -7.02 -13.80
N SER A 187 13.65 -8.20 -13.22
CA SER A 187 12.90 -8.71 -12.06
C SER A 187 13.93 -9.02 -10.97
N LEU A 188 13.95 -8.21 -9.93
CA LEU A 188 14.81 -8.42 -8.75
C LEU A 188 13.97 -8.98 -7.61
N THR A 189 14.13 -10.29 -7.37
CA THR A 189 13.88 -10.89 -6.05
C THR A 189 15.07 -10.55 -5.12
N PRO A 190 14.85 -10.34 -3.82
CA PRO A 190 15.93 -10.03 -2.90
C PRO A 190 16.82 -11.25 -2.66
N THR A 191 18.09 -11.16 -3.05
CA THR A 191 19.17 -12.02 -2.56
C THR A 191 19.79 -11.36 -1.34
N THR A 192 19.77 -12.05 -0.19
CA THR A 192 20.58 -11.69 0.98
C THR A 192 22.06 -11.75 0.63
N GLY A 193 22.78 -10.66 0.88
CA GLY A 193 24.17 -10.51 0.46
C GLY A 193 25.17 -10.82 1.59
N ASP A 194 25.79 -11.99 1.54
CA ASP A 194 27.04 -12.24 2.27
C ASP A 194 28.16 -11.37 1.67
N ASN A 195 28.86 -10.59 2.52
CA ASN A 195 30.00 -9.78 2.09
C ASN A 195 31.03 -9.56 3.22
N THR A 196 31.52 -10.64 3.85
CA THR A 196 32.64 -10.58 4.80
C THR A 196 33.99 -10.48 4.08
N ASN A 197 34.40 -9.26 3.78
CA ASN A 197 35.60 -8.95 3.00
C ASN A 197 36.92 -9.06 3.82
N ILE A 198 37.27 -10.29 4.21
CA ILE A 198 38.47 -10.64 5.01
C ILE A 198 39.79 -10.12 4.37
N ALA A 199 39.83 -9.92 3.05
CA ALA A 199 41.00 -9.41 2.35
C ALA A 199 41.41 -7.98 2.76
N VAL A 200 40.47 -7.13 3.20
CA VAL A 200 40.76 -5.72 3.56
C VAL A 200 41.50 -5.63 4.91
N TRP A 201 41.13 -6.47 5.88
CA TRP A 201 41.74 -6.50 7.21
C TRP A 201 43.19 -7.01 7.19
N VAL A 202 43.51 -7.97 6.32
CA VAL A 202 44.89 -8.48 6.13
C VAL A 202 45.82 -7.39 5.59
N VAL A 203 45.34 -6.50 4.71
CA VAL A 203 46.14 -5.39 4.17
C VAL A 203 46.37 -4.29 5.22
N LEU A 204 45.38 -3.98 6.07
CA LEU A 204 45.52 -2.99 7.14
C LEU A 204 46.51 -3.44 8.23
N LEU A 205 46.49 -4.72 8.63
CA LEU A 205 47.46 -5.29 9.58
C LEU A 205 48.90 -5.25 9.06
N LEU A 206 49.11 -5.51 7.76
CA LEU A 206 50.43 -5.41 7.12
C LEU A 206 50.95 -3.97 7.05
N LEU A 207 50.07 -2.97 6.89
CA LEU A 207 50.44 -1.56 6.92
C LEU A 207 50.76 -1.08 8.34
N ALA A 208 49.97 -1.47 9.36
CA ALA A 208 50.22 -1.13 10.75
C ALA A 208 51.58 -1.64 11.26
N GLY A 209 51.97 -2.87 10.89
CA GLY A 209 53.29 -3.43 11.21
C GLY A 209 54.47 -2.63 10.66
N SER A 210 54.29 -1.93 9.53
CA SER A 210 55.35 -1.13 8.91
C SER A 210 55.62 0.21 9.62
N GLY A 211 54.60 0.81 10.25
CA GLY A 211 54.72 2.09 10.97
C GLY A 211 55.53 1.99 12.27
N ILE A 212 55.37 0.90 13.02
CA ILE A 212 56.03 0.68 14.31
C ILE A 212 57.54 0.49 14.13
N ALA A 213 57.98 -0.15 13.03
CA ALA A 213 59.39 -0.34 12.71
C ALA A 213 60.14 0.99 12.42
N ALA A 214 59.44 1.99 11.89
CA ALA A 214 60.04 3.29 11.57
C ALA A 214 60.33 4.15 12.81
N LEU A 215 59.49 4.07 13.85
CA LEU A 215 59.58 4.91 15.06
C LEU A 215 60.74 4.52 15.99
N ILE A 216 61.11 3.25 16.07
CA ILE A 216 62.18 2.76 16.96
C ILE A 216 63.59 3.18 16.45
N SER A 217 63.73 3.52 15.17
CA SER A 217 65.04 3.75 14.53
C SER A 217 65.70 5.12 14.77
N LYS A 218 65.06 6.07 15.48
CA LYS A 218 65.53 7.48 15.55
C LYS A 218 66.17 7.94 16.87
N LYS A 219 66.47 7.04 17.83
CA LYS A 219 67.37 7.33 18.98
C LYS A 219 68.56 6.36 19.07
N ARG A 220 69.68 6.79 18.48
CA ARG A 220 71.05 6.24 18.68
C ARG A 220 71.38 6.16 20.20
N LYS A 221 72.27 5.29 20.71
CA LYS A 221 73.59 4.84 20.18
C LYS A 221 74.13 3.62 21.00
N ASN A 222 74.90 2.74 20.34
CA ASN A 222 75.82 1.70 20.92
C ASN A 222 75.25 0.53 21.75
N ASN A 223 75.05 -0.64 21.14
CA ASN A 223 76.10 -1.69 21.04
C ASN A 223 75.68 -2.84 20.11
N LYS A 224 76.66 -3.54 19.51
CA LYS A 224 76.44 -4.53 18.44
C LYS A 224 76.59 -5.97 18.96
N LYS A 225 75.52 -6.78 18.91
CA LYS A 225 75.53 -8.27 18.72
C LYS A 225 74.12 -8.90 18.81
N LEU A 226 73.17 -8.39 18.03
CA LEU A 226 71.92 -9.08 17.66
C LEU A 226 71.40 -8.47 16.34
N LEU A 227 70.48 -9.17 15.66
CA LEU A 227 69.98 -8.90 14.30
C LEU A 227 71.00 -9.05 13.16
N LEU A 228 71.01 -10.23 12.54
CA LEU A 228 70.74 -10.39 11.10
C LEU A 228 70.40 -11.87 10.78
N PHE A 229 69.52 -12.10 9.81
CA PHE A 229 69.05 -13.40 9.26
C PHE A 229 67.73 -14.03 9.77
N ILE A 230 66.69 -13.20 9.98
CA ILE A 230 65.30 -13.60 9.61
C ILE A 230 64.73 -12.49 8.70
N VAL A 231 64.99 -12.59 7.39
CA VAL A 231 64.09 -12.28 6.26
C VAL A 231 64.70 -13.03 5.07
N GLY A 232 64.25 -14.27 4.88
CA GLY A 232 64.80 -15.20 3.90
C GLY A 232 63.83 -16.34 3.61
N ALA A 233 62.54 -16.01 3.55
CA ALA A 233 61.46 -16.93 3.29
C ALA A 233 61.10 -16.95 1.79
N THR A 234 60.48 -18.05 1.38
CA THR A 234 59.52 -18.14 0.24
C THR A 234 59.96 -17.61 -1.13
N MET A 235 60.48 -18.50 -1.98
CA MET A 235 59.76 -18.96 -3.19
C MET A 235 60.61 -19.94 -4.04
N ALA A 236 60.24 -21.22 -4.03
CA ALA A 236 60.49 -22.17 -5.11
C ALA A 236 59.36 -23.22 -5.07
N GLY A 237 58.79 -23.56 -6.23
CA GLY A 237 57.52 -24.29 -6.34
C GLY A 237 57.63 -25.82 -6.24
N ALA A 238 56.45 -26.45 -6.22
CA ALA A 238 56.21 -27.87 -5.99
C ALA A 238 56.50 -28.80 -7.21
N LEU A 239 56.06 -30.06 -7.08
CA LEU A 239 56.15 -31.22 -7.99
C LEU A 239 57.46 -32.05 -7.82
N ILE A 240 57.46 -33.38 -7.79
CA ILE A 240 56.47 -34.38 -8.28
C ILE A 240 56.15 -35.45 -7.20
N ALA A 241 54.94 -36.02 -7.29
CA ALA A 241 54.38 -37.03 -6.39
C ALA A 241 55.01 -38.43 -6.48
N GLY A 242 54.70 -39.26 -5.47
CA GLY A 242 54.57 -40.72 -5.63
C GLY A 242 55.27 -41.56 -4.59
N LEU A 243 54.53 -42.02 -3.57
CA LEU A 243 54.37 -43.44 -3.20
C LEU A 243 53.24 -43.58 -2.17
N SER A 244 52.35 -44.54 -2.45
CA SER A 244 51.13 -44.94 -1.75
C SER A 244 51.04 -44.74 -0.22
N THR A 245 49.97 -44.05 0.20
CA THR A 245 49.15 -44.46 1.36
C THR A 245 47.75 -44.84 0.86
N GLU A 246 47.17 -45.88 1.42
CA GLU A 246 45.79 -46.29 1.10
C GLU A 246 44.81 -45.36 1.81
N ALA A 247 43.74 -44.97 1.11
CA ALA A 247 42.80 -43.99 1.63
C ALA A 247 41.80 -44.63 2.61
N TYR A 248 41.80 -44.15 3.86
CA TYR A 248 40.60 -44.11 4.68
C TYR A 248 39.91 -42.75 4.48
N ALA A 249 38.58 -42.74 4.41
CA ALA A 249 37.81 -41.52 4.24
C ALA A 249 37.78 -40.72 5.55
N GLU A 250 38.10 -39.43 5.50
CA GLU A 250 37.87 -38.51 6.62
C GLU A 250 36.36 -38.35 6.86
N LYS A 251 35.93 -38.55 8.10
CA LYS A 251 34.63 -38.12 8.62
C LYS A 251 34.74 -36.63 8.96
N GLU A 252 33.89 -35.78 8.41
CA GLU A 252 33.92 -34.32 8.68
C GLU A 252 33.67 -33.94 10.16
N ASN A 253 33.26 -34.88 11.02
CA ASN A 253 32.91 -34.65 12.42
C ASN A 253 33.81 -35.36 13.46
N SER A 254 35.02 -35.82 13.11
CA SER A 254 35.95 -36.44 14.09
C SER A 254 37.07 -35.50 14.56
N SER A 255 37.42 -35.54 15.84
CA SER A 255 38.56 -34.82 16.45
C SER A 255 39.62 -35.80 16.98
N THR A 256 40.86 -35.31 17.14
CA THR A 256 42.03 -36.15 17.48
C THR A 256 42.93 -35.49 18.52
N ILE A 257 43.26 -36.21 19.60
CA ILE A 257 44.28 -35.84 20.59
C ILE A 257 45.51 -36.74 20.40
N ASN A 258 46.72 -36.17 20.42
CA ASN A 258 47.97 -36.90 20.28
C ASN A 258 48.88 -36.63 21.47
N VAL A 259 49.35 -37.69 22.14
CA VAL A 259 50.28 -37.64 23.26
C VAL A 259 51.56 -38.41 22.93
N GLN A 260 52.71 -37.89 23.38
CA GLN A 260 54.03 -38.47 23.12
C GLN A 260 54.86 -38.50 24.40
N THR A 261 55.49 -39.65 24.69
CA THR A 261 56.48 -39.79 25.77
C THR A 261 57.78 -40.39 25.22
N THR A 262 58.92 -40.04 25.81
CA THR A 262 60.24 -40.48 25.35
C THR A 262 60.89 -41.39 26.39
N VAL A 263 61.19 -42.63 26.01
CA VAL A 263 61.92 -43.61 26.85
C VAL A 263 63.36 -43.77 26.35
N SER A 264 64.24 -44.34 27.18
CA SER A 264 65.63 -44.60 26.77
C SER A 264 65.94 -46.09 26.62
N VAL A 265 66.33 -46.51 25.42
CA VAL A 265 66.78 -47.88 25.13
C VAL A 265 68.30 -47.89 24.98
N ASP A 266 69.02 -48.54 25.90
CA ASP A 266 70.50 -48.56 25.98
C ASP A 266 71.18 -47.18 25.80
N GLY A 267 70.52 -46.10 26.26
CA GLY A 267 71.02 -44.72 26.19
C GLY A 267 70.65 -43.95 24.92
N VAL A 268 69.95 -44.56 23.96
CA VAL A 268 69.29 -43.89 22.83
C VAL A 268 67.88 -43.48 23.25
N ALA A 269 67.39 -42.34 22.78
CA ALA A 269 66.00 -41.91 23.00
C ALA A 269 65.07 -42.57 21.96
N LEU A 270 63.91 -43.05 22.42
CA LEU A 270 62.85 -43.63 21.61
C LEU A 270 61.53 -42.97 22.00
N ASP A 271 60.82 -42.43 21.01
CA ASP A 271 59.50 -41.83 21.21
C ASP A 271 58.39 -42.88 21.08
N VAL A 272 57.45 -42.85 22.03
CA VAL A 272 56.23 -43.65 22.05
C VAL A 272 55.05 -42.70 21.92
N TYR A 273 54.14 -42.99 21.01
CA TYR A 273 53.01 -42.12 20.66
C TYR A 273 51.68 -42.82 20.95
N GLY A 274 50.72 -42.05 21.46
CA GLY A 274 49.33 -42.45 21.66
C GLY A 274 48.40 -41.46 20.99
N THR A 275 47.44 -41.96 20.23
CA THR A 275 46.45 -41.19 19.48
C THR A 275 45.06 -41.56 19.99
N VAL A 276 44.21 -40.55 20.17
CA VAL A 276 42.81 -40.72 20.56
C VAL A 276 41.93 -39.99 19.56
N THR A 277 41.06 -40.70 18.85
CA THR A 277 40.06 -40.12 17.95
C THR A 277 38.66 -40.28 18.52
N TYR A 278 37.76 -39.33 18.26
CA TYR A 278 36.37 -39.36 18.73
C TYR A 278 35.48 -38.51 17.82
N ASP A 279 34.18 -38.79 17.79
CA ASP A 279 33.23 -37.89 17.13
C ASP A 279 33.06 -36.62 17.99
N LYS A 280 33.19 -35.45 17.38
CA LYS A 280 33.10 -34.15 18.05
C LYS A 280 31.68 -33.93 18.57
N TRP A 281 31.55 -33.64 19.87
CA TRP A 281 30.26 -33.30 20.45
C TRP A 281 29.81 -31.92 19.97
N ILE A 282 28.81 -31.90 19.08
CA ILE A 282 28.08 -30.69 18.70
C ILE A 282 26.86 -30.62 19.63
N VAL A 283 26.84 -29.62 20.50
CA VAL A 283 25.60 -29.22 21.19
C VAL A 283 24.67 -28.61 20.12
N PRO A 284 23.41 -29.03 20.01
CA PRO A 284 22.44 -28.34 19.17
C PRO A 284 22.00 -27.04 19.86
N ASP A 285 22.68 -25.93 19.58
CA ASP A 285 22.16 -24.59 19.84
C ASP A 285 21.25 -24.18 18.66
N ASP A 286 20.06 -24.78 18.57
CA ASP A 286 19.07 -24.46 17.51
C ASP A 286 18.31 -23.14 17.78
N VAL A 287 18.66 -22.41 18.85
CA VAL A 287 17.99 -21.18 19.30
C VAL A 287 18.73 -19.93 18.83
N SER A 288 18.11 -19.18 17.92
CA SER A 288 18.56 -17.86 17.48
C SER A 288 17.66 -16.77 18.07
N LEU A 289 18.28 -15.71 18.62
CA LEU A 289 17.60 -14.50 19.07
C LEU A 289 18.03 -13.33 18.17
N SER A 290 17.07 -12.55 17.68
CA SER A 290 17.28 -11.39 16.83
C SER A 290 16.28 -10.28 17.11
N ASN A 291 16.50 -9.08 16.55
CA ASN A 291 15.58 -7.94 16.66
C ASN A 291 15.14 -7.63 18.11
N PHE A 292 16.08 -7.65 19.06
CA PHE A 292 15.80 -7.18 20.41
C PHE A 292 15.55 -5.67 20.38
N THR A 293 14.34 -5.23 20.73
CA THR A 293 13.98 -3.80 20.72
C THR A 293 13.26 -3.36 21.99
N VAL A 294 13.24 -2.04 22.21
CA VAL A 294 12.47 -1.37 23.26
C VAL A 294 11.50 -0.37 22.62
N ASP A 295 10.29 -0.25 23.18
CA ASP A 295 9.29 0.72 22.73
C ASP A 295 9.65 2.17 23.14
N GLU A 296 10.27 2.35 24.30
CA GLU A 296 10.86 3.60 24.77
C GLU A 296 12.24 3.40 25.41
N THR A 297 13.14 4.34 25.16
CA THR A 297 14.55 4.31 25.55
C THR A 297 14.87 5.36 26.63
N TYR A 298 14.03 6.38 26.79
CA TYR A 298 14.33 7.55 27.63
C TYR A 298 13.24 7.81 28.68
N PHE A 299 13.66 7.89 29.95
CA PHE A 299 12.79 7.96 31.13
C PHE A 299 13.26 9.05 32.12
N MET A 300 12.39 9.44 33.05
CA MET A 300 12.68 10.43 34.08
C MET A 300 12.91 9.75 35.43
N VAL A 301 13.90 10.20 36.21
CA VAL A 301 14.13 9.69 37.57
C VAL A 301 12.94 9.94 38.50
N ASP A 302 12.75 9.09 39.50
CA ASP A 302 11.66 9.08 40.49
C ASP A 302 10.23 8.82 39.95
N TYR A 303 10.04 8.69 38.62
CA TYR A 303 8.74 8.34 38.01
C TYR A 303 8.62 6.84 37.70
N GLU A 304 7.45 6.29 37.98
CA GLU A 304 7.09 4.93 37.55
C GLU A 304 6.65 4.96 36.08
N SER A 305 7.31 4.16 35.25
CA SER A 305 7.03 3.99 33.82
C SER A 305 6.96 2.52 33.46
N THR A 306 6.36 2.20 32.31
CA THR A 306 6.40 0.85 31.72
C THR A 306 7.22 0.90 30.44
N VAL A 307 8.04 -0.12 30.20
CA VAL A 307 8.78 -0.33 28.95
C VAL A 307 8.51 -1.73 28.41
N GLY A 308 8.15 -1.82 27.13
CA GLY A 308 8.00 -3.05 26.38
C GLY A 308 9.31 -3.45 25.72
N PHE A 309 9.79 -4.66 26.02
CA PHE A 309 10.90 -5.31 25.34
C PHE A 309 10.37 -6.39 24.40
N THR A 310 10.83 -6.42 23.15
CA THR A 310 10.49 -7.49 22.18
C THR A 310 11.75 -8.21 21.71
N VAL A 311 11.64 -9.49 21.31
CA VAL A 311 12.71 -10.24 20.64
C VAL A 311 12.11 -11.29 19.70
N ASP A 312 12.69 -11.43 18.51
CA ASP A 312 12.38 -12.53 17.60
C ASP A 312 13.19 -13.76 18.03
N ALA A 313 12.53 -14.89 18.28
CA ALA A 313 13.18 -16.12 18.70
C ALA A 313 12.80 -17.32 17.81
N VAL A 314 13.81 -17.98 17.23
CA VAL A 314 13.63 -19.14 16.35
C VAL A 314 14.44 -20.32 16.88
N GLY A 315 13.80 -21.44 17.17
CA GLY A 315 14.45 -22.66 17.67
C GLY A 315 13.57 -23.51 18.57
N ASP A 316 14.10 -24.65 19.02
CA ASP A 316 13.49 -25.45 20.09
C ASP A 316 13.96 -24.91 21.45
N MET A 317 13.07 -24.22 22.18
CA MET A 317 13.38 -23.54 23.44
C MET A 317 12.23 -23.64 24.44
N ASP A 318 12.55 -23.89 25.72
CA ASP A 318 11.55 -23.97 26.79
C ASP A 318 10.97 -22.59 27.17
N TYR A 319 11.78 -21.53 27.09
CA TYR A 319 11.42 -20.16 27.42
C TYR A 319 12.46 -19.14 26.94
N VAL A 320 12.02 -17.90 26.74
CA VAL A 320 12.87 -16.71 26.53
C VAL A 320 12.75 -15.82 27.77
N ASN A 321 13.85 -15.34 28.33
CA ASN A 321 13.88 -14.48 29.52
C ASN A 321 14.49 -13.11 29.22
N LEU A 322 13.86 -12.05 29.70
CA LEU A 322 14.46 -10.72 29.81
C LEU A 322 15.47 -10.73 30.98
N CYS A 323 16.66 -10.19 30.76
CA CYS A 323 17.76 -10.15 31.72
C CYS A 323 18.36 -8.74 31.82
N ASP A 324 19.03 -8.46 32.95
CA ASP A 324 19.92 -7.33 33.14
C ASP A 324 21.30 -7.80 33.68
N SER A 325 22.13 -6.85 34.11
CA SER A 325 23.41 -7.12 34.77
C SER A 325 23.32 -7.87 36.11
N ASN A 326 22.13 -7.94 36.74
CA ASN A 326 21.89 -8.61 38.02
C ASN A 326 21.35 -10.03 37.84
N GLY A 327 20.69 -10.34 36.72
CA GLY A 327 20.25 -11.68 36.35
C GLY A 327 18.99 -11.71 35.47
N GLU A 328 18.24 -12.81 35.57
CA GLU A 328 16.94 -12.95 34.89
C GLU A 328 15.88 -12.11 35.64
N ILE A 329 15.13 -11.31 34.90
CA ILE A 329 14.03 -10.46 35.40
C ILE A 329 12.71 -11.22 35.32
N GLY A 330 12.42 -11.81 34.16
CA GLY A 330 11.17 -12.50 33.90
C GLY A 330 11.10 -13.12 32.50
N THR A 331 10.14 -14.01 32.31
CA THR A 331 9.92 -14.73 31.05
C THR A 331 9.11 -13.90 30.08
N MET A 332 9.62 -13.75 28.85
CA MET A 332 8.97 -13.09 27.72
C MET A 332 7.94 -14.02 27.07
N HIS A 333 6.91 -13.48 26.42
CA HIS A 333 5.74 -14.22 25.95
C HIS A 333 5.37 -13.89 24.50
N ASP A 334 5.05 -14.93 23.73
CA ASP A 334 4.52 -14.91 22.35
C ASP A 334 3.08 -15.49 22.40
N ASP A 335 2.18 -14.77 23.07
CA ASP A 335 0.86 -15.24 23.51
C ASP A 335 -0.33 -14.32 23.14
N GLY A 336 -0.07 -13.24 22.39
CA GLY A 336 -1.04 -12.23 21.96
C GLY A 336 -1.62 -11.38 23.09
N ILE A 337 -0.97 -11.41 24.26
CA ILE A 337 -1.24 -10.57 25.42
C ILE A 337 0.12 -10.11 26.00
N ASN A 338 0.15 -9.55 27.22
CA ASN A 338 1.41 -9.14 27.89
C ASN A 338 2.31 -8.14 27.11
N GLY A 339 1.77 -7.47 26.10
CA GLY A 339 2.49 -6.54 25.21
C GLY A 339 2.69 -7.09 23.80
N ASP A 340 2.62 -8.41 23.62
CA ASP A 340 2.61 -9.03 22.29
C ASP A 340 1.28 -8.74 21.56
N VAL A 341 1.39 -8.51 20.25
CA VAL A 341 0.30 -8.18 19.34
C VAL A 341 -0.25 -9.44 18.64
N THR A 342 0.58 -10.47 18.39
CA THR A 342 0.22 -11.60 17.53
C THR A 342 0.75 -12.94 18.06
N ALA A 343 -0.09 -13.63 18.85
CA ALA A 343 0.25 -14.92 19.44
C ALA A 343 0.80 -15.97 18.45
N ASN A 344 1.93 -16.57 18.79
CA ASN A 344 2.65 -17.62 18.07
C ASN A 344 3.23 -17.16 16.72
N ASP A 345 3.69 -15.91 16.61
CA ASP A 345 4.39 -15.39 15.42
C ASP A 345 5.93 -15.48 15.50
N GLY A 346 6.47 -15.82 16.67
CA GLY A 346 7.90 -15.89 16.96
C GLY A 346 8.45 -14.66 17.70
N THR A 347 7.63 -13.62 17.93
CA THR A 347 7.99 -12.40 18.66
C THR A 347 7.61 -12.51 20.13
N TYR A 348 8.61 -12.59 21.01
CA TYR A 348 8.41 -12.68 22.44
C TYR A 348 8.48 -11.28 23.07
N THR A 349 7.49 -10.93 23.89
CA THR A 349 7.37 -9.61 24.51
C THR A 349 7.40 -9.67 26.04
N TYR A 350 7.95 -8.64 26.70
CA TYR A 350 7.87 -8.46 28.14
C TYR A 350 7.69 -6.97 28.49
N VAL A 351 6.67 -6.64 29.28
CA VAL A 351 6.47 -5.28 29.81
C VAL A 351 7.01 -5.20 31.23
N LEU A 352 8.04 -4.39 31.43
CA LEU A 352 8.68 -4.14 32.72
C LEU A 352 8.23 -2.79 33.30
N GLU A 353 7.82 -2.79 34.57
CA GLU A 353 7.71 -1.56 35.36
C GLU A 353 9.12 -1.10 35.78
N VAL A 354 9.49 0.12 35.41
CA VAL A 354 10.81 0.71 35.69
C VAL A 354 10.67 2.00 36.50
N LYS A 355 11.58 2.19 37.46
CA LYS A 355 11.68 3.39 38.31
C LYS A 355 13.07 3.46 38.94
N GLU A 356 13.85 4.46 38.55
CA GLU A 356 15.19 4.70 39.09
C GLU A 356 15.27 6.04 39.81
N SER A 357 16.02 6.11 40.91
CA SER A 357 16.15 7.34 41.74
C SER A 357 17.41 8.16 41.44
N GLU A 358 18.24 7.72 40.49
CA GLU A 358 19.48 8.39 40.06
C GLU A 358 19.57 8.34 38.53
N ALA A 359 20.14 9.38 37.89
CA ALA A 359 20.33 9.37 36.45
C ALA A 359 21.37 8.32 36.03
N GLY A 360 21.11 7.58 34.95
CA GLY A 360 21.94 6.44 34.58
C GLY A 360 21.53 5.76 33.27
N ALA A 361 22.32 4.78 32.88
CA ALA A 361 22.10 3.93 31.71
C ALA A 361 21.99 2.48 32.19
N PHE A 362 20.93 1.78 31.79
CA PHE A 362 20.56 0.47 32.28
C PHE A 362 20.41 -0.48 31.09
N GLU A 363 21.25 -1.52 31.07
CA GLU A 363 21.40 -2.44 29.95
C GLU A 363 20.60 -3.73 30.19
N TYR A 364 19.81 -4.12 29.19
CA TYR A 364 18.95 -5.29 29.17
C TYR A 364 19.24 -6.12 27.93
N PHE A 365 18.98 -7.42 28.01
CA PHE A 365 19.10 -8.35 26.87
C PHE A 365 18.11 -9.52 27.04
N ALA A 366 17.74 -10.16 25.93
CA ALA A 366 16.98 -11.40 25.95
C ALA A 366 17.93 -12.61 25.99
N LYS A 367 17.49 -13.69 26.64
CA LYS A 367 18.24 -14.95 26.75
C LYS A 367 17.33 -16.16 26.60
N ALA A 368 17.76 -17.15 25.82
CA ALA A 368 17.07 -18.42 25.65
C ALA A 368 18.12 -19.54 25.52
N GLY A 369 18.11 -20.49 26.47
CA GLY A 369 19.18 -21.50 26.58
C GLY A 369 20.56 -20.86 26.79
N ASN A 370 21.50 -21.14 25.87
CA ASN A 370 22.83 -20.52 25.81
C ASN A 370 22.85 -19.20 25.01
N SER A 371 21.83 -18.95 24.18
CA SER A 371 21.77 -17.82 23.26
C SER A 371 21.36 -16.53 23.98
N VAL A 372 22.02 -15.43 23.61
CA VAL A 372 21.84 -14.08 24.16
C VAL A 372 21.67 -13.13 22.97
N SER A 373 20.70 -12.23 23.04
CA SER A 373 20.50 -11.21 22.01
C SER A 373 21.56 -10.10 22.10
N GLU A 374 21.58 -9.21 21.10
CA GLU A 374 22.14 -7.86 21.31
C GLU A 374 21.43 -7.17 22.49
N SER A 375 22.13 -6.30 23.21
CA SER A 375 21.57 -5.53 24.32
C SER A 375 20.80 -4.28 23.85
N ALA A 376 19.78 -3.89 24.61
CA ALA A 376 19.19 -2.56 24.56
C ALA A 376 19.51 -1.80 25.86
N THR A 377 19.79 -0.51 25.76
CA THR A 377 20.05 0.35 26.92
C THR A 377 18.95 1.39 27.05
N ILE A 378 18.31 1.47 28.22
CA ILE A 378 17.40 2.58 28.58
C ILE A 378 18.13 3.58 29.49
N TYR A 379 17.71 4.84 29.46
CA TYR A 379 18.36 5.94 30.16
C TYR A 379 17.38 6.69 31.05
N PHE A 380 17.82 7.03 32.26
CA PHE A 380 17.09 7.87 33.21
C PHE A 380 17.75 9.23 33.32
N PHE A 381 16.96 10.29 33.20
CA PHE A 381 17.41 11.69 33.22
C PHE A 381 16.88 12.42 34.46
N GLU A 382 17.74 13.25 35.06
CA GLU A 382 17.40 14.16 36.16
C GLU A 382 16.77 15.45 35.64
N THR A 383 15.79 15.99 36.38
CA THR A 383 15.13 17.25 36.02
C THR A 383 16.18 18.38 35.91
N PRO A 384 16.23 19.11 34.79
CA PRO A 384 17.20 20.19 34.56
C PRO A 384 17.14 21.27 35.63
N ALA A 385 18.29 21.90 35.87
CA ALA A 385 18.40 23.10 36.67
C ALA A 385 18.13 24.35 35.81
N GLU A 386 17.98 25.53 36.44
CA GLU A 386 17.70 26.77 35.69
C GLU A 386 18.88 27.15 34.78
N GLU A 387 20.11 26.80 35.19
CA GLU A 387 21.35 26.97 34.45
C GLU A 387 21.51 26.05 33.22
N SER A 388 20.67 25.03 33.03
CA SER A 388 20.82 24.05 31.94
C SER A 388 20.71 24.66 30.54
N LYS A 389 20.09 25.84 30.40
CA LYS A 389 20.09 26.61 29.14
C LYS A 389 21.48 27.14 28.78
N GLU A 390 22.24 27.65 29.75
CA GLU A 390 23.57 28.25 29.49
C GLU A 390 24.58 27.19 29.02
N GLU A 391 24.49 25.97 29.54
CA GLU A 391 25.29 24.82 29.07
C GLU A 391 24.92 24.42 27.63
N PHE A 392 23.62 24.34 27.33
CA PHE A 392 23.12 24.04 25.98
C PHE A 392 23.58 25.09 24.95
N ASP A 393 23.35 26.38 25.24
CA ASP A 393 23.78 27.49 24.38
C ASP A 393 25.31 27.47 24.15
N THR A 394 26.09 27.15 25.19
CA THR A 394 27.56 27.05 25.10
C THR A 394 28.01 25.94 24.15
N VAL A 395 27.39 24.76 24.22
CA VAL A 395 27.68 23.64 23.32
C VAL A 395 27.31 23.98 21.88
N GLN A 396 26.12 24.56 21.67
CA GLN A 396 25.67 24.99 20.36
C GLN A 396 26.60 26.06 19.76
N GLN A 397 26.97 27.08 20.53
CA GLN A 397 27.90 28.13 20.09
C GLN A 397 29.24 27.51 19.68
N LYS A 398 29.73 26.51 20.41
CA LYS A 398 31.00 25.83 20.09
C LYS A 398 30.92 25.03 18.78
N ILE A 399 29.80 24.37 18.51
CA ILE A 399 29.55 23.70 17.22
C ILE A 399 29.52 24.73 16.07
N GLN A 400 28.83 25.86 16.26
CA GLN A 400 28.80 26.94 15.27
C GLN A 400 30.20 27.56 15.03
N GLU A 401 31.02 27.72 16.08
CA GLU A 401 32.42 28.17 15.94
C GLU A 401 33.26 27.21 15.08
N ILE A 402 33.07 25.88 15.25
CA ILE A 402 33.75 24.87 14.43
C ILE A 402 33.27 24.99 12.97
N GLN A 403 31.95 25.00 12.73
CA GLN A 403 31.36 25.16 11.38
C GLN A 403 31.90 26.42 10.67
N ASN A 404 31.94 27.56 11.37
CA ASN A 404 32.43 28.82 10.81
C ASN A 404 33.90 28.77 10.36
N GLY A 405 34.69 27.79 10.82
CA GLY A 405 36.05 27.52 10.34
C GLY A 405 36.12 26.87 8.95
N TYR A 406 35.03 26.26 8.49
CA TYR A 406 34.93 25.54 7.21
C TYR A 406 34.05 26.25 6.17
N VAL A 407 33.41 27.37 6.55
CA VAL A 407 32.60 28.20 5.64
C VAL A 407 33.48 28.92 4.62
N ASP A 408 33.09 28.87 3.34
CA ASP A 408 33.81 29.52 2.25
C ASP A 408 33.31 30.95 1.95
N ASN A 409 33.84 31.58 0.90
CA ASN A 409 33.48 32.94 0.48
C ASN A 409 32.01 33.09 0.01
N THR A 410 31.24 32.01 -0.07
CA THR A 410 29.80 32.02 -0.41
C THR A 410 28.90 31.99 0.82
N GLY A 411 29.44 31.72 2.01
CA GLY A 411 28.69 31.56 3.26
C GLY A 411 28.36 30.11 3.64
N TYR A 412 28.75 29.13 2.83
CA TYR A 412 28.41 27.71 3.03
C TYR A 412 29.65 26.82 3.20
N VAL A 413 29.45 25.62 3.76
CA VAL A 413 30.49 24.60 3.89
C VAL A 413 30.62 23.81 2.58
N PRO A 414 31.80 23.74 1.93
CA PRO A 414 32.01 22.95 0.71
C PRO A 414 31.83 21.44 0.95
N ASP A 415 31.26 20.72 -0.01
CA ASP A 415 30.96 19.27 0.10
C ASP A 415 32.19 18.40 0.45
N ASP A 416 33.38 18.75 -0.07
CA ASP A 416 34.64 18.06 0.21
C ASP A 416 35.18 18.35 1.63
N SER A 417 34.65 19.38 2.28
CA SER A 417 35.02 19.82 3.62
C SER A 417 34.05 19.32 4.70
N LYS A 418 32.78 19.04 4.36
CA LYS A 418 31.72 18.62 5.29
C LYS A 418 32.12 17.43 6.18
N LYS A 419 32.71 16.38 5.60
CA LYS A 419 33.20 15.23 6.39
C LYS A 419 34.24 15.64 7.45
N THR A 420 35.17 16.53 7.10
CA THR A 420 36.22 16.98 8.03
C THR A 420 35.63 17.81 9.16
N LEU A 421 34.62 18.65 8.86
CA LEU A 421 33.82 19.36 9.85
C LEU A 421 33.12 18.40 10.81
N MET A 422 32.44 17.36 10.30
CA MET A 422 31.75 16.37 11.14
C MET A 422 32.72 15.51 11.97
N ASP A 423 33.90 15.18 11.46
CA ASP A 423 34.97 14.51 12.21
C ASP A 423 35.47 15.40 13.39
N GLU A 424 35.57 16.73 13.20
CA GLU A 424 35.94 17.68 14.27
C GLU A 424 34.80 17.89 15.29
N ILE A 425 33.54 17.99 14.84
CA ILE A 425 32.37 18.01 15.73
C ILE A 425 32.30 16.73 16.55
N SER A 426 32.47 15.55 15.95
CA SER A 426 32.52 14.26 16.67
C SER A 426 33.58 14.28 17.77
N THR A 427 34.79 14.78 17.47
CA THR A 427 35.88 14.91 18.45
C THR A 427 35.50 15.80 19.63
N TYR A 428 34.71 16.86 19.40
CA TYR A 428 34.19 17.72 20.47
C TYR A 428 33.08 17.02 21.30
N LEU A 429 32.15 16.34 20.64
CA LEU A 429 31.06 15.59 21.30
C LEU A 429 31.60 14.43 22.14
N GLU A 430 32.63 13.71 21.67
CA GLU A 430 33.36 12.72 22.47
C GLU A 430 33.90 13.29 23.79
N GLN A 431 34.35 14.55 23.79
CA GLN A 431 34.85 15.20 24.98
C GLN A 431 33.70 15.55 25.94
N LEU A 432 32.57 16.03 25.40
CA LEU A 432 31.36 16.28 26.21
C LEU A 432 30.78 15.00 26.84
N MET A 433 30.88 13.83 26.18
CA MET A 433 30.51 12.54 26.80
C MET A 433 31.45 12.18 27.95
N LYS A 434 32.77 12.38 27.77
CA LYS A 434 33.77 12.11 28.83
C LYS A 434 33.57 13.04 30.04
N ASP A 435 33.16 14.28 29.80
CA ASP A 435 32.87 15.29 30.82
C ASP A 435 31.43 15.19 31.38
N LYS A 436 30.59 14.29 30.83
CA LYS A 436 29.18 14.05 31.19
C LYS A 436 28.20 15.21 30.96
N THR A 437 28.50 16.13 30.04
CA THR A 437 27.55 17.16 29.57
C THR A 437 26.49 16.55 28.63
N ILE A 438 26.85 15.53 27.85
CA ILE A 438 25.93 14.78 26.98
C ILE A 438 26.00 13.29 27.30
N PHE A 439 24.89 12.57 27.16
CA PHE A 439 24.82 11.11 27.40
C PHE A 439 25.18 10.30 26.18
N LEU A 440 24.68 10.70 25.01
CA LEU A 440 24.96 10.06 23.73
C LEU A 440 24.92 11.08 22.59
N TYR A 441 25.61 10.76 21.51
CA TYR A 441 25.46 11.44 20.23
C TYR A 441 25.60 10.44 19.09
N GLU A 442 25.00 10.76 17.95
CA GLU A 442 25.12 9.98 16.72
C GLU A 442 25.28 10.94 15.54
N ILE A 443 26.04 10.53 14.52
CA ILE A 443 26.31 11.32 13.31
C ILE A 443 25.97 10.47 12.08
N GLU A 444 25.09 10.99 11.23
CA GLU A 444 24.69 10.40 9.93
C GLU A 444 24.90 11.49 8.87
N ASP A 445 25.85 11.26 7.95
CA ASP A 445 26.30 12.19 6.91
C ASP A 445 26.57 13.62 7.41
N ASP A 446 25.69 14.57 7.07
CA ASP A 446 25.79 16.01 7.36
C ASP A 446 25.01 16.41 8.64
N THR A 447 24.57 15.44 9.44
CA THR A 447 23.71 15.64 10.61
C THR A 447 24.27 15.03 11.89
N ALA A 448 23.99 15.66 13.03
CA ALA A 448 24.30 15.14 14.36
C ALA A 448 23.07 15.20 15.28
N TYR A 449 22.77 14.08 15.92
CA TYR A 449 21.85 13.99 17.06
C TYR A 449 22.66 14.03 18.35
N ILE A 450 22.26 14.85 19.32
CA ILE A 450 23.00 15.08 20.57
C ILE A 450 22.02 15.08 21.75
N LYS A 451 22.11 14.07 22.63
CA LYS A 451 21.28 13.96 23.85
C LYS A 451 22.04 14.50 25.06
N PHE A 452 21.59 15.62 25.61
CA PHE A 452 22.21 16.22 26.79
C PHE A 452 21.97 15.38 28.05
N ALA A 453 22.85 15.53 29.05
CA ALA A 453 22.71 14.88 30.34
C ALA A 453 21.39 15.20 31.07
N THR A 454 20.75 16.32 30.69
CA THR A 454 19.47 16.80 31.24
C THR A 454 18.23 16.24 30.51
N GLY A 455 18.39 15.59 29.36
CA GLY A 455 17.32 14.95 28.59
C GLY A 455 16.89 15.68 27.32
N VAL A 456 17.20 16.98 27.14
CA VAL A 456 16.95 17.68 25.87
C VAL A 456 17.85 17.16 24.75
N THR A 457 17.30 17.15 23.55
CA THR A 457 18.00 16.77 22.32
C THR A 457 18.25 17.99 21.45
N LEU A 458 19.49 18.18 21.01
CA LEU A 458 19.84 19.06 19.91
C LEU A 458 20.01 18.22 18.64
N VAL A 459 19.37 18.64 17.54
CA VAL A 459 19.73 18.16 16.20
C VAL A 459 20.41 19.29 15.42
N PHE A 460 21.63 18.99 14.97
CA PHE A 460 22.45 19.84 14.12
C PHE A 460 22.45 19.29 12.68
N GLU A 461 22.39 20.17 11.70
CA GLU A 461 22.44 19.86 10.26
C GLU A 461 23.28 20.95 9.56
N ILE A 462 24.23 20.56 8.71
CA ILE A 462 25.03 21.52 7.94
C ILE A 462 24.13 22.29 6.93
N PRO A 463 24.06 23.63 6.99
CA PRO A 463 23.31 24.42 6.00
C PRO A 463 23.83 24.21 4.57
N SER A 464 22.92 23.97 3.63
CA SER A 464 23.25 23.67 2.23
C SER A 464 23.05 24.87 1.30
N GLU A 465 23.92 25.04 0.28
CA GLU A 465 23.89 26.22 -0.60
C GLU A 465 22.57 26.33 -1.40
N GLY A 466 21.82 27.40 -1.13
CA GLY A 466 20.66 27.83 -1.92
C GLY A 466 19.31 27.22 -1.55
N VAL A 467 19.26 26.19 -0.69
CA VAL A 467 17.99 25.81 -0.05
C VAL A 467 17.57 26.91 0.92
N SER A 468 16.28 27.01 1.24
CA SER A 468 15.81 27.96 2.24
C SER A 468 16.20 27.46 3.64
N ALA A 469 17.40 27.82 4.08
CA ALA A 469 17.76 27.91 5.48
C ALA A 469 17.45 29.32 6.05
N GLY A 470 16.69 30.15 5.31
CA GLY A 470 16.61 31.58 5.60
C GLY A 470 15.50 32.37 4.90
N GLY A 471 14.23 32.07 5.20
CA GLY A 471 13.23 33.13 5.40
C GLY A 471 13.60 33.97 6.64
N THR A 472 13.21 35.24 6.75
CA THR A 472 13.52 36.06 7.96
C THR A 472 12.53 35.91 9.11
N ASP A 473 11.42 35.23 8.84
CA ASP A 473 10.48 34.69 9.81
C ASP A 473 10.23 33.23 9.39
N VAL A 474 9.89 32.33 10.32
CA VAL A 474 9.48 30.98 9.94
C VAL A 474 8.07 31.07 9.35
N SER A 475 7.99 31.19 8.02
CA SER A 475 6.74 31.22 7.26
C SER A 475 6.09 29.84 7.33
N LEU A 476 5.39 29.58 8.43
CA LEU A 476 4.71 28.31 8.69
C LEU A 476 3.22 28.51 8.48
N SER A 477 2.69 27.99 7.37
CA SER A 477 1.25 27.98 7.13
C SER A 477 0.70 26.56 7.25
N TYR A 478 -0.31 26.44 8.12
CA TYR A 478 -1.17 25.29 8.26
C TYR A 478 -2.52 25.64 7.64
N MET A 479 -2.91 24.93 6.58
CA MET A 479 -4.27 25.00 6.05
C MET A 479 -4.93 23.64 6.19
N ALA A 480 -6.08 23.62 6.85
CA ALA A 480 -7.00 22.49 6.85
C ALA A 480 -8.27 22.89 6.10
N CYS A 481 -8.48 22.34 4.91
CA CYS A 481 -9.72 22.55 4.16
C CYS A 481 -10.51 21.23 4.04
N GLN A 482 -11.82 21.35 3.82
CA GLN A 482 -12.62 20.18 3.47
C GLN A 482 -12.17 19.63 2.11
N PRO A 483 -12.19 18.30 1.91
CA PRO A 483 -11.80 17.68 0.65
C PRO A 483 -12.90 17.86 -0.40
N ASN A 484 -13.22 19.11 -0.75
CA ASN A 484 -14.24 19.49 -1.71
C ASN A 484 -13.63 20.29 -2.86
N PRO A 485 -13.62 19.76 -4.11
CA PRO A 485 -13.15 20.47 -5.30
C PRO A 485 -13.74 21.87 -5.50
N ASP A 486 -15.00 22.08 -5.12
CA ASP A 486 -15.72 23.35 -5.35
C ASP A 486 -15.17 24.49 -4.48
N THR A 487 -14.71 24.20 -3.26
CA THR A 487 -14.11 25.18 -2.34
C THR A 487 -12.58 25.17 -2.40
N ALA A 488 -11.98 24.01 -2.70
CA ALA A 488 -10.53 23.83 -2.72
C ALA A 488 -9.82 24.81 -3.66
N MET A 489 -10.41 25.17 -4.81
CA MET A 489 -9.76 26.14 -5.72
C MET A 489 -9.69 27.56 -5.14
N GLU A 490 -10.64 27.97 -4.30
CA GLU A 490 -10.58 29.26 -3.59
C GLU A 490 -9.47 29.24 -2.54
N ASP A 491 -9.35 28.13 -1.80
CA ASP A 491 -8.35 27.94 -0.76
C ASP A 491 -6.92 27.79 -1.33
N ILE A 492 -6.77 27.06 -2.45
CA ILE A 492 -5.54 26.99 -3.25
C ILE A 492 -5.19 28.38 -3.85
N GLY A 493 -6.20 29.15 -4.25
CA GLY A 493 -6.02 30.52 -4.74
C GLY A 493 -5.33 31.43 -3.70
N LYS A 494 -5.78 31.37 -2.44
CA LYS A 494 -5.19 32.12 -1.31
C LYS A 494 -3.70 31.79 -1.15
N LEU A 495 -3.34 30.50 -1.18
CA LEU A 495 -1.94 30.05 -1.15
C LEU A 495 -1.10 30.63 -2.31
N SER A 496 -1.67 30.75 -3.51
CA SER A 496 -0.95 31.25 -4.69
C SER A 496 -0.75 32.77 -4.70
N ASP A 497 -1.74 33.55 -4.21
CA ASP A 497 -1.66 35.01 -4.12
C ASP A 497 -0.67 35.47 -3.03
N ASP A 498 -0.47 34.66 -1.98
CA ASP A 498 0.53 34.91 -0.94
C ASP A 498 1.94 34.44 -1.37
N LEU A 499 2.04 33.36 -2.17
CA LEU A 499 3.30 32.97 -2.82
C LEU A 499 3.86 34.09 -3.71
N ALA A 500 2.98 34.86 -4.36
CA ALA A 500 3.35 36.03 -5.16
C ALA A 500 3.90 37.20 -4.33
N LYS A 501 3.62 37.24 -3.01
CA LYS A 501 4.14 38.24 -2.07
C LYS A 501 5.46 37.82 -1.44
N GLU A 502 5.69 36.52 -1.22
CA GLU A 502 6.96 36.01 -0.65
C GLU A 502 8.19 36.33 -1.51
N PHE A 503 8.02 36.57 -2.82
CA PHE A 503 9.09 37.07 -3.70
C PHE A 503 9.37 38.59 -3.55
N ASN A 504 8.62 39.34 -2.73
CA ASN A 504 8.79 40.78 -2.52
C ASN A 504 8.44 41.23 -1.08
N SER A 505 9.46 41.20 -0.22
CA SER A 505 9.65 42.04 0.99
C SER A 505 8.62 42.02 2.15
N GLU A 506 9.17 41.82 3.36
CA GLU A 506 8.72 42.36 4.65
C GLU A 506 7.19 42.37 4.96
N SER A 507 6.79 41.37 5.75
CA SER A 507 5.66 41.36 6.71
C SER A 507 4.22 41.07 6.23
N THR A 508 3.47 40.47 7.17
CA THR A 508 1.99 40.36 7.29
C THR A 508 1.24 39.20 6.62
N THR A 509 1.19 38.08 7.34
CA THR A 509 -0.02 37.39 7.83
C THR A 509 -1.25 37.18 6.92
N TYR A 510 -1.58 35.91 6.63
CA TYR A 510 -2.91 35.45 6.20
C TYR A 510 -3.32 34.15 6.94
N GLU A 511 -4.46 34.15 7.68
CA GLU A 511 -4.85 33.11 8.68
C GLU A 511 -3.65 32.57 9.50
N ASN A 512 -2.73 33.49 9.83
CA ASN A 512 -1.32 33.22 10.11
C ASN A 512 -1.07 32.73 11.55
N LYS A 513 -1.80 31.68 11.94
CA LYS A 513 -1.45 30.89 13.10
C LYS A 513 -0.22 30.08 12.72
N GLU A 514 0.91 30.65 13.09
CA GLU A 514 2.17 29.98 13.39
C GLU A 514 1.91 28.52 13.77
N VAL A 515 2.65 27.61 13.16
CA VAL A 515 2.58 26.20 13.51
C VAL A 515 3.09 26.05 14.94
N THR A 516 2.16 25.92 15.87
CA THR A 516 2.44 25.64 17.28
C THR A 516 2.27 24.15 17.54
N LEU A 517 2.93 23.66 18.59
CA LEU A 517 2.75 22.30 19.09
C LEU A 517 1.26 22.01 19.36
N GLU A 518 0.54 22.95 19.99
CA GLU A 518 -0.91 22.86 20.20
C GLU A 518 -1.73 22.77 18.90
N ARG A 519 -1.29 23.43 17.81
CA ARG A 519 -1.95 23.31 16.49
C ARG A 519 -1.81 21.90 15.93
N VAL A 520 -0.67 21.24 16.15
CA VAL A 520 -0.43 19.84 15.76
C VAL A 520 -1.32 18.89 16.57
N LYS A 521 -1.49 19.11 17.89
CA LYS A 521 -2.43 18.31 18.72
C LYS A 521 -3.89 18.47 18.26
N ALA A 522 -4.23 19.61 17.65
CA ALA A 522 -5.58 19.97 17.24
C ALA A 522 -5.96 19.59 15.80
N ILE A 523 -5.12 18.85 15.07
CA ILE A 523 -5.48 18.28 13.75
C ILE A 523 -6.61 17.26 13.96
N GLY A 524 -7.59 17.23 13.04
CA GLY A 524 -8.69 16.26 13.08
C GLY A 524 -9.15 15.85 11.69
N LYS A 525 -9.90 14.75 11.65
CA LYS A 525 -10.31 14.05 10.42
C LYS A 525 -11.14 14.82 9.39
N ASN A 526 -11.17 14.22 8.19
CA ASN A 526 -11.79 14.67 6.94
C ASN A 526 -11.23 16.04 6.48
N GLN A 527 -9.91 16.16 6.45
CA GLN A 527 -9.19 17.38 6.09
C GLN A 527 -8.09 17.11 5.05
N VAL A 528 -7.91 18.06 4.13
CA VAL A 528 -6.62 18.21 3.43
C VAL A 528 -5.78 19.16 4.29
N VAL A 529 -4.69 18.63 4.85
CA VAL A 529 -3.76 19.36 5.70
C VAL A 529 -2.54 19.73 4.86
N LEU A 530 -2.43 21.01 4.52
CA LEU A 530 -1.24 21.57 3.88
C LEU A 530 -0.30 22.12 4.95
N TRP A 531 0.92 21.61 4.94
CA TRP A 531 2.01 22.04 5.80
C TRP A 531 3.06 22.74 4.96
N HIS A 532 3.05 24.07 4.94
CA HIS A 532 4.19 24.83 4.45
C HIS A 532 5.13 25.10 5.61
N GLY A 533 6.40 24.71 5.48
CA GLY A 533 7.37 25.01 6.53
C GLY A 533 8.69 24.29 6.44
N HIS A 534 9.45 24.36 7.52
CA HIS A 534 10.74 23.71 7.64
C HIS A 534 10.62 22.30 8.25
N GLY A 535 11.64 21.50 8.01
CA GLY A 535 11.80 20.13 8.46
C GLY A 535 13.26 19.75 8.40
N GLY A 536 13.60 18.61 8.98
CA GLY A 536 14.97 18.11 8.99
C GLY A 536 15.00 16.60 9.14
N TYR A 537 16.23 16.09 9.15
CA TYR A 537 16.51 14.68 9.34
C TYR A 537 17.61 14.53 10.40
N GLY A 538 17.61 13.43 11.15
CA GLY A 538 18.67 13.07 12.07
C GLY A 538 18.73 11.58 12.33
N PRO A 539 19.87 11.05 12.84
CA PRO A 539 20.11 9.60 12.92
C PRO A 539 19.02 8.80 13.65
N ILE A 540 18.59 9.25 14.84
CA ILE A 540 17.64 8.52 15.69
C ILE A 540 16.19 8.93 15.40
N VAL A 541 15.92 10.23 15.34
CA VAL A 541 14.56 10.78 15.14
C VAL A 541 14.04 10.62 13.71
N LYS A 542 14.95 10.37 12.74
CA LYS A 542 14.69 10.39 11.29
C LYS A 542 14.04 11.72 10.89
N SER A 543 12.97 11.70 10.09
CA SER A 543 12.30 12.92 9.62
C SER A 543 11.53 13.61 10.77
N TYR A 544 11.74 14.92 10.93
CA TYR A 544 11.05 15.76 11.91
C TYR A 544 10.63 17.10 11.31
N LEU A 545 9.71 17.79 11.98
CA LEU A 545 9.13 19.06 11.51
C LEU A 545 9.39 20.18 12.53
N THR A 546 9.66 21.38 12.03
CA THR A 546 9.85 22.57 12.87
C THR A 546 8.49 23.15 13.26
N SER A 547 8.31 23.52 14.52
CA SER A 547 7.28 24.49 14.90
C SER A 547 7.80 25.92 14.67
N GLY A 548 6.95 26.92 14.86
CA GLY A 548 7.36 28.33 14.89
C GLY A 548 7.70 28.82 16.30
N GLU A 549 7.47 27.98 17.30
CA GLU A 549 7.68 28.31 18.70
C GLU A 549 9.17 28.17 19.07
N ASP A 550 9.70 29.16 19.78
CA ASP A 550 10.94 29.00 20.53
C ASP A 550 10.75 27.91 21.60
N PHE A 551 11.81 27.14 21.87
CA PHE A 551 11.82 26.08 22.87
C PHE A 551 11.55 26.66 24.27
N ASP A 552 10.51 26.14 24.95
CA ASP A 552 10.11 26.63 26.27
C ASP A 552 11.04 26.10 27.38
N TRP A 553 12.16 26.80 27.55
CA TRP A 553 13.11 26.59 28.65
C TRP A 553 12.48 26.74 30.05
N THR A 554 11.36 27.46 30.19
CA THR A 554 10.67 27.64 31.47
C THR A 554 9.84 26.41 31.81
N ALA A 555 9.10 25.86 30.84
CA ALA A 555 8.38 24.60 31.00
C ALA A 555 9.33 23.40 31.13
N TYR A 556 10.47 23.42 30.43
CA TYR A 556 11.51 22.39 30.51
C TYR A 556 12.17 22.30 31.90
N SER A 557 12.41 23.45 32.57
CA SER A 557 13.07 23.53 33.90
C SER A 557 12.11 23.62 35.09
N ALA A 558 10.80 23.49 34.86
CA ALA A 558 9.79 23.60 35.91
C ALA A 558 9.89 22.44 36.93
N LYS A 559 10.28 22.75 38.17
CA LYS A 559 10.43 21.79 39.30
C LYS A 559 9.11 21.19 39.84
N SER A 560 8.03 21.22 39.05
CA SER A 560 6.73 20.64 39.38
C SER A 560 6.06 20.06 38.15
N TYR A 561 5.82 18.75 38.20
CA TYR A 561 5.13 17.93 37.18
C TYR A 561 3.75 18.46 36.70
N ASP A 562 3.08 19.28 37.51
CA ASP A 562 1.63 19.50 37.49
C ASP A 562 1.10 20.56 36.49
N THR A 563 1.82 20.92 35.41
CA THR A 563 1.31 21.96 34.46
C THR A 563 1.52 21.77 32.95
N THR A 564 2.44 20.96 32.42
CA THR A 564 2.65 20.92 30.94
C THR A 564 3.00 19.57 30.30
N GLY A 565 3.68 18.65 30.99
CA GLY A 565 4.24 17.43 30.35
C GLY A 565 5.43 17.69 29.41
N TYR A 566 5.85 18.94 29.24
CA TYR A 566 6.84 19.36 28.24
C TYR A 566 8.23 18.77 28.50
N TYR A 567 8.66 18.62 29.76
CA TYR A 567 9.93 17.97 30.09
C TYR A 567 9.95 16.48 29.66
N GLU A 568 8.86 15.74 29.88
CA GLU A 568 8.70 14.35 29.41
C GLU A 568 8.76 14.29 27.88
N ASP A 569 8.09 15.21 27.19
CA ASP A 569 8.15 15.33 25.72
C ASP A 569 9.59 15.53 25.21
N CYS A 570 10.41 16.31 25.91
CA CYS A 570 11.82 16.51 25.57
C CYS A 570 12.69 15.28 25.87
N VAL A 571 12.49 14.65 27.03
CA VAL A 571 13.20 13.41 27.40
C VAL A 571 12.91 12.30 26.40
N GLN A 572 11.67 12.14 25.95
CA GLN A 572 11.25 11.06 25.04
C GLN A 572 11.41 11.39 23.54
N ASP A 573 12.09 12.48 23.18
CA ASP A 573 12.25 12.98 21.80
C ASP A 573 10.93 13.25 21.06
N ARG A 574 9.82 13.49 21.78
CA ARG A 574 8.61 14.02 21.17
C ARG A 574 8.84 15.46 20.71
N ILE A 575 9.48 16.26 21.57
CA ILE A 575 9.97 17.61 21.26
C ILE A 575 11.49 17.61 21.27
N ILE A 576 12.10 18.12 20.20
CA ILE A 576 13.56 18.29 20.09
C ILE A 576 13.90 19.75 19.76
N CYS A 577 15.13 20.15 20.04
CA CYS A 577 15.62 21.50 19.79
C CYS A 577 16.47 21.54 18.50
N ARG A 578 16.30 22.59 17.69
CA ARG A 578 17.11 22.88 16.50
C ARG A 578 17.45 24.36 16.48
N SER A 579 18.62 24.70 15.93
CA SER A 579 18.93 26.07 15.53
C SER A 579 19.13 26.18 14.02
N THR A 580 18.87 27.39 13.51
CA THR A 580 19.02 27.78 12.10
C THR A 580 19.97 28.97 12.01
N GLU A 581 20.33 29.41 10.80
CA GLU A 581 21.18 30.61 10.61
C GLU A 581 20.55 31.91 11.14
N LYS A 582 19.24 31.91 11.46
CA LYS A 582 18.48 33.12 11.80
C LYS A 582 17.69 33.07 13.10
N GLN A 583 17.39 31.86 13.59
CA GLN A 583 16.68 31.65 14.84
C GLN A 583 17.30 30.47 15.59
N GLU A 584 17.64 30.73 16.84
CA GLU A 584 18.24 29.77 17.76
C GLU A 584 17.15 29.11 18.61
N ASN A 585 17.35 27.85 19.00
CA ASN A 585 16.51 27.14 19.95
C ASN A 585 15.02 27.01 19.53
N LEU A 586 14.75 26.67 18.27
CA LEU A 586 13.40 26.35 17.79
C LEU A 586 12.93 24.99 18.32
N ALA A 587 11.68 24.94 18.80
CA ALA A 587 11.01 23.68 19.10
C ALA A 587 10.63 22.95 17.80
N CYS A 588 11.02 21.69 17.69
CA CYS A 588 10.66 20.76 16.63
C CYS A 588 9.91 19.57 17.22
N PHE A 589 9.07 18.92 16.44
CA PHE A 589 8.37 17.71 16.85
C PHE A 589 8.64 16.54 15.90
N THR A 590 8.57 15.34 16.44
CA THR A 590 8.91 14.08 15.75
C THR A 590 7.67 13.21 15.52
N SER A 591 7.87 12.07 14.87
CA SER A 591 6.88 10.97 14.78
C SER A 591 6.24 10.64 16.14
N LYS A 592 7.04 10.52 17.21
CA LYS A 592 6.55 10.22 18.56
C LYS A 592 5.57 11.27 19.10
N PHE A 593 5.68 12.53 18.70
CA PHE A 593 4.73 13.58 19.10
C PHE A 593 3.38 13.41 18.40
N VAL A 594 3.40 13.10 17.10
CA VAL A 594 2.19 12.79 16.32
C VAL A 594 1.51 11.55 16.89
N GLU A 595 2.26 10.48 17.16
CA GLU A 595 1.81 9.25 17.82
C GLU A 595 1.18 9.51 19.20
N LYS A 596 1.77 10.39 20.02
CA LYS A 596 1.23 10.73 21.35
C LYS A 596 -0.03 11.60 21.27
N TYR A 597 -0.03 12.66 20.47
CA TYR A 597 -0.98 13.75 20.62
C TYR A 597 -2.00 13.93 19.48
N CYS A 598 -1.70 13.53 18.24
CA CYS A 598 -2.69 13.68 17.18
C CYS A 598 -3.91 12.79 17.44
N GLY A 599 -5.10 13.32 17.12
CA GLY A 599 -6.36 12.60 17.25
C GLY A 599 -6.61 11.62 16.10
N ASP A 600 -7.88 11.37 15.83
CA ASP A 600 -8.35 10.62 14.66
C ASP A 600 -8.20 11.48 13.40
N LEU A 601 -7.40 11.00 12.45
CA LEU A 601 -7.07 11.61 11.14
C LEU A 601 -7.72 10.85 9.96
N SER A 602 -8.79 10.09 10.20
CA SER A 602 -9.49 9.31 9.17
C SER A 602 -9.81 10.14 7.91
N ASN A 603 -9.51 9.59 6.74
CA ASN A 603 -9.70 10.22 5.42
C ASN A 603 -8.82 11.47 5.14
N ASP A 604 -7.82 11.76 5.97
CA ASP A 604 -6.97 12.94 5.75
C ASP A 604 -5.94 12.74 4.64
N LEU A 605 -5.65 13.83 3.94
CA LEU A 605 -4.48 13.99 3.07
C LEU A 605 -3.54 15.01 3.71
N ILE A 606 -2.38 14.54 4.17
CA ILE A 606 -1.32 15.40 4.74
C ILE A 606 -0.30 15.72 3.64
N VAL A 607 0.01 16.99 3.40
CA VAL A 607 0.98 17.43 2.40
C VAL A 607 2.10 18.23 3.07
N LEU A 608 3.23 17.56 3.30
CA LEU A 608 4.40 18.08 3.98
C LEU A 608 5.33 18.79 2.98
N MET A 609 5.14 20.09 2.77
CA MET A 609 5.96 20.94 1.89
C MET A 609 7.27 21.38 2.58
N SER A 610 7.95 20.44 3.23
CA SER A 610 9.15 20.67 4.05
C SER A 610 10.29 19.71 3.72
N CYS A 611 11.52 20.14 4.01
CA CYS A 611 12.74 19.35 3.80
C CYS A 611 12.70 18.01 4.53
N HIS A 612 13.16 16.94 3.88
CA HIS A 612 13.31 15.57 4.41
C HIS A 612 12.03 14.90 4.94
N SER A 613 10.86 15.52 4.78
CA SER A 613 9.56 15.02 5.25
C SER A 613 9.17 13.62 4.75
N GLY A 614 9.73 13.20 3.61
CA GLY A 614 9.57 11.86 3.03
C GLY A 614 10.91 11.14 2.82
N GLN A 615 12.00 11.54 3.48
CA GLN A 615 13.26 10.79 3.41
C GLN A 615 13.14 9.42 4.10
N ASN A 616 12.36 9.34 5.18
CA ASN A 616 12.07 8.11 5.90
C ASN A 616 10.57 8.04 6.22
N GLU A 617 10.01 6.85 6.16
CA GLU A 617 8.57 6.64 6.34
C GLU A 617 8.07 6.86 7.77
N LYS A 618 8.92 6.82 8.80
CA LYS A 618 8.52 6.90 10.22
C LYS A 618 7.63 8.11 10.53
N LEU A 619 7.94 9.29 9.98
CA LEU A 619 7.10 10.48 10.14
C LEU A 619 5.73 10.32 9.45
N ALA A 620 5.69 9.85 8.21
CA ALA A 620 4.41 9.62 7.51
C ALA A 620 3.58 8.52 8.19
N ASN A 621 4.22 7.44 8.62
CA ASN A 621 3.60 6.33 9.33
C ASN A 621 2.99 6.77 10.67
N SER A 622 3.55 7.78 11.35
CA SER A 622 2.93 8.38 12.54
C SER A 622 1.57 9.05 12.24
N PHE A 623 1.40 9.69 11.07
CA PHE A 623 0.09 10.23 10.63
C PHE A 623 -0.85 9.13 10.11
N ILE A 624 -0.32 8.17 9.34
CA ILE A 624 -1.11 7.05 8.77
C ILE A 624 -1.65 6.15 9.89
N GLY A 625 -0.86 5.88 10.93
CA GLY A 625 -1.27 5.15 12.14
C GLY A 625 -2.37 5.86 12.95
N LYS A 626 -2.61 7.15 12.68
CA LYS A 626 -3.73 7.94 13.23
C LYS A 626 -4.96 7.97 12.31
N GLY A 627 -4.89 7.35 11.12
CA GLY A 627 -6.00 7.25 10.16
C GLY A 627 -5.82 8.05 8.87
N ALA A 628 -4.75 8.84 8.73
CA ALA A 628 -4.51 9.61 7.50
C ALA A 628 -4.39 8.65 6.30
N THR A 629 -5.15 8.91 5.24
CA THR A 629 -5.18 8.02 4.06
C THR A 629 -3.98 8.22 3.16
N ALA A 630 -3.41 9.43 3.14
CA ALA A 630 -2.25 9.77 2.33
C ALA A 630 -1.34 10.78 3.04
N VAL A 631 -0.03 10.60 2.88
CA VAL A 631 0.97 11.62 3.20
C VAL A 631 1.82 11.89 1.97
N VAL A 632 1.96 13.16 1.58
CA VAL A 632 2.91 13.61 0.56
C VAL A 632 4.10 14.24 1.26
N GLY A 633 5.32 13.86 0.89
CA GLY A 633 6.56 14.42 1.45
C GLY A 633 7.71 14.40 0.44
N PHE A 634 8.88 14.90 0.87
CA PHE A 634 10.06 15.09 0.02
C PHE A 634 11.25 14.24 0.48
N THR A 635 11.91 13.60 -0.47
CA THR A 635 12.99 12.62 -0.22
C THR A 635 14.26 13.17 0.44
N GLN A 636 14.46 14.50 0.43
CA GLN A 636 15.66 15.17 0.95
C GLN A 636 15.38 16.69 1.12
N THR A 637 16.41 17.50 1.35
CA THR A 637 16.34 18.97 1.41
C THR A 637 15.76 19.54 0.13
N VAL A 638 14.76 20.41 0.19
CA VAL A 638 14.01 20.88 -1.00
C VAL A 638 13.99 22.40 -1.12
N TYR A 639 13.98 22.93 -2.35
CA TYR A 639 13.73 24.35 -2.58
C TYR A 639 12.27 24.70 -2.29
N THR A 640 12.01 25.67 -1.39
CA THR A 640 10.66 26.11 -0.97
C THR A 640 9.73 26.43 -2.15
N ALA A 641 10.25 27.12 -3.18
CA ALA A 641 9.49 27.41 -4.39
C ALA A 641 9.08 26.15 -5.16
N TYR A 642 9.86 25.07 -5.11
CA TYR A 642 9.48 23.80 -5.75
C TYR A 642 8.46 23.01 -4.93
N CYS A 643 8.71 22.78 -3.63
CA CYS A 643 7.78 21.98 -2.80
C CYS A 643 6.39 22.62 -2.74
N THR A 644 6.32 23.95 -2.71
CA THR A 644 5.04 24.66 -2.70
C THR A 644 4.34 24.61 -4.05
N ASN A 645 5.05 24.86 -5.17
CA ASN A 645 4.44 24.75 -6.49
C ASN A 645 3.96 23.32 -6.76
N ILE A 646 4.73 22.27 -6.45
CA ILE A 646 4.27 20.91 -6.71
C ILE A 646 3.05 20.53 -5.83
N GLY A 647 3.01 20.95 -4.56
CA GLY A 647 1.85 20.76 -3.69
C GLY A 647 0.59 21.45 -4.22
N VAL A 648 0.71 22.74 -4.56
CA VAL A 648 -0.37 23.57 -5.13
C VAL A 648 -0.88 23.01 -6.45
N TYR A 649 0.01 22.67 -7.40
CA TYR A 649 -0.40 22.10 -8.69
C TYR A 649 -1.02 20.70 -8.52
N THR A 650 -0.55 19.89 -7.57
CA THR A 650 -1.14 18.58 -7.28
C THR A 650 -2.59 18.76 -6.83
N LEU A 651 -2.87 19.60 -5.83
CA LEU A 651 -4.25 19.86 -5.41
C LEU A 651 -5.09 20.48 -6.53
N ALA A 652 -4.55 21.43 -7.30
CA ALA A 652 -5.25 22.07 -8.41
C ALA A 652 -5.57 21.09 -9.57
N TYR A 653 -4.84 19.98 -9.71
CA TYR A 653 -5.24 18.88 -10.59
C TYR A 653 -6.25 17.94 -9.93
N MET A 654 -6.19 17.69 -8.61
CA MET A 654 -7.21 16.89 -7.90
C MET A 654 -8.61 17.51 -7.96
N THR A 655 -8.75 18.84 -8.11
CA THR A 655 -10.06 19.48 -8.33
C THR A 655 -10.59 19.35 -9.77
N GLN A 656 -9.87 18.70 -10.69
CA GLN A 656 -10.27 18.59 -12.10
C GLN A 656 -10.82 17.21 -12.44
N ILE A 657 -11.85 17.17 -13.28
CA ILE A 657 -12.37 15.92 -13.85
C ILE A 657 -11.38 15.34 -14.88
N ASN A 658 -10.98 14.10 -14.65
CA ASN A 658 -10.32 13.19 -15.56
C ASN A 658 -11.34 12.67 -16.60
N ALA A 659 -11.18 13.08 -17.86
CA ALA A 659 -12.10 12.74 -18.94
C ALA A 659 -12.13 11.24 -19.28
N ASN A 660 -11.12 10.47 -18.90
CA ASN A 660 -11.07 9.03 -19.15
C ASN A 660 -11.88 8.23 -18.12
N THR A 661 -12.10 8.79 -16.92
CA THR A 661 -12.80 8.13 -15.81
C THR A 661 -14.09 8.83 -15.41
N ASN A 662 -14.43 9.98 -16.02
CA ASN A 662 -15.56 10.85 -15.66
C ASN A 662 -15.62 11.19 -14.15
N ASN A 663 -14.46 11.24 -13.50
CA ASN A 663 -14.31 11.46 -12.07
C ASN A 663 -13.09 12.36 -11.81
N TYR A 664 -12.94 12.94 -10.62
CA TYR A 664 -11.76 13.72 -10.23
C TYR A 664 -10.47 12.89 -10.31
N TYR A 665 -9.34 13.55 -10.58
CA TYR A 665 -8.03 12.89 -10.57
C TYR A 665 -7.69 12.36 -9.17
N THR A 666 -7.08 11.17 -9.11
CA THR A 666 -6.47 10.68 -7.86
C THR A 666 -5.23 11.50 -7.52
N LEU A 667 -4.77 11.41 -6.27
CA LEU A 667 -3.53 12.03 -5.80
C LEU A 667 -2.33 11.63 -6.69
N SER A 668 -2.19 10.35 -7.04
CA SER A 668 -1.13 9.88 -7.94
C SER A 668 -1.24 10.52 -9.33
N GLN A 669 -2.42 10.49 -9.97
CA GLN A 669 -2.62 11.05 -11.30
C GLN A 669 -2.42 12.58 -11.32
N ALA A 670 -2.78 13.26 -10.23
CA ALA A 670 -2.62 14.69 -10.07
C ALA A 670 -1.15 15.08 -9.82
N LEU A 671 -0.43 14.30 -9.02
CA LEU A 671 1.00 14.51 -8.77
C LEU A 671 1.82 14.27 -10.04
N ASP A 672 1.51 13.27 -10.85
CA ASP A 672 2.18 13.03 -12.14
C ASP A 672 1.97 14.21 -13.11
N ARG A 673 0.78 14.80 -13.11
CA ARG A 673 0.50 16.03 -13.88
C ARG A 673 1.26 17.24 -13.33
N ALA A 674 1.32 17.40 -12.01
CA ALA A 674 2.11 18.44 -11.38
C ALA A 674 3.61 18.27 -11.70
N LYS A 675 4.14 17.04 -11.71
CA LYS A 675 5.53 16.73 -12.09
C LYS A 675 5.82 17.08 -13.55
N ALA A 676 4.88 16.83 -14.46
CA ALA A 676 5.02 17.23 -15.86
C ALA A 676 5.12 18.77 -16.03
N GLU A 677 4.28 19.52 -15.31
CA GLU A 677 4.23 20.99 -15.39
C GLU A 677 5.41 21.66 -14.64
N VAL A 678 5.64 21.29 -13.38
CA VAL A 678 6.62 21.92 -12.47
C VAL A 678 8.01 21.30 -12.64
N GLY A 679 8.12 19.97 -12.71
CA GLY A 679 9.36 19.18 -12.83
C GLY A 679 9.34 17.97 -11.89
N ASN A 680 10.09 16.90 -12.21
CA ASN A 680 10.09 15.68 -11.39
C ASN A 680 10.80 15.86 -10.04
N ASN A 681 11.79 16.75 -10.02
CA ASN A 681 12.52 17.20 -8.84
C ASN A 681 12.81 18.71 -8.91
N ASP A 682 13.18 19.28 -7.77
CA ASP A 682 13.55 20.68 -7.63
C ASP A 682 14.69 21.14 -8.57
N ARG A 683 15.61 20.25 -8.94
CA ARG A 683 16.68 20.52 -9.91
C ARG A 683 16.18 20.68 -11.35
N GLU A 684 15.11 20.00 -11.73
CA GLU A 684 14.45 20.19 -13.02
C GLU A 684 13.69 21.52 -13.05
N TYR A 685 12.97 21.83 -11.97
CA TYR A 685 12.32 23.13 -11.78
C TYR A 685 13.33 24.29 -11.83
N ALA A 686 14.43 24.20 -11.09
CA ALA A 686 15.53 25.15 -11.09
C ALA A 686 16.05 25.51 -12.49
N ARG A 687 16.21 24.49 -13.35
CA ARG A 687 16.70 24.65 -14.74
C ARG A 687 15.72 25.39 -15.64
N LYS A 688 14.43 25.44 -15.32
CA LYS A 688 13.43 26.25 -16.03
C LYS A 688 13.62 27.76 -15.77
N TYR A 689 14.23 28.13 -14.64
CA TYR A 689 14.41 29.53 -14.21
C TYR A 689 15.89 29.87 -13.89
N PRO A 690 16.82 29.71 -14.86
CA PRO A 690 18.26 29.81 -14.61
C PRO A 690 18.73 31.21 -14.17
N GLU A 691 17.97 32.26 -14.52
CA GLU A 691 18.27 33.63 -14.10
C GLU A 691 17.93 33.90 -12.63
N THR A 692 16.95 33.17 -12.06
CA THR A 692 16.59 33.20 -10.64
C THR A 692 17.55 32.32 -9.83
N PHE A 693 17.96 31.18 -10.38
CA PHE A 693 18.63 30.10 -9.66
C PHE A 693 20.10 29.90 -10.09
N LYS A 694 20.87 30.99 -10.10
CA LYS A 694 22.23 31.08 -10.68
C LYS A 694 23.32 30.18 -10.06
N LYS A 695 23.03 29.42 -9.01
CA LYS A 695 24.00 28.58 -8.26
C LYS A 695 23.47 27.20 -7.80
N ILE A 696 22.47 26.61 -8.45
CA ILE A 696 21.94 25.31 -7.99
C ILE A 696 22.85 24.15 -8.40
N LYS A 697 23.50 23.51 -7.40
CA LYS A 697 24.36 22.33 -7.59
C LYS A 697 23.76 21.01 -7.12
N LEU A 698 23.10 20.97 -5.96
CA LEU A 698 23.09 19.76 -5.11
C LEU A 698 21.78 18.98 -5.07
N SER A 699 20.66 19.60 -4.68
CA SER A 699 19.44 18.80 -4.44
C SER A 699 18.84 18.19 -5.71
N LYS A 700 18.09 17.12 -5.49
CA LYS A 700 17.15 16.47 -6.41
C LYS A 700 15.93 15.98 -5.61
N ALA A 701 15.37 16.81 -4.74
CA ALA A 701 14.23 16.41 -3.92
C ALA A 701 13.05 16.02 -4.81
N GLU A 702 12.55 14.80 -4.64
CA GLU A 702 11.40 14.27 -5.35
C GLU A 702 10.20 14.21 -4.38
N PRO A 703 9.00 14.61 -4.82
CA PRO A 703 7.78 14.45 -4.06
C PRO A 703 7.28 13.00 -4.21
N ILE A 704 6.99 12.38 -3.07
CA ILE A 704 6.54 10.99 -2.95
C ILE A 704 5.20 10.91 -2.22
N ILE A 705 4.46 9.83 -2.48
CA ILE A 705 3.20 9.49 -1.81
C ILE A 705 3.46 8.30 -0.88
N LEU A 706 3.06 8.44 0.38
CA LEU A 706 3.19 7.46 1.46
C LEU A 706 1.77 7.07 1.94
N GLY A 707 1.58 5.81 2.33
CA GLY A 707 0.25 5.21 2.61
C GLY A 707 -0.25 4.19 1.56
N GLY A 708 0.61 3.75 0.64
CA GLY A 708 0.33 2.62 -0.25
C GLY A 708 -0.73 2.91 -1.33
N ASN A 709 -1.49 1.88 -1.73
CA ASN A 709 -2.44 2.00 -2.85
C ASN A 709 -3.58 2.99 -2.53
N SER A 710 -4.14 2.94 -1.31
CA SER A 710 -5.19 3.87 -0.87
C SER A 710 -4.74 5.34 -0.97
N ALA A 711 -3.47 5.62 -0.69
CA ALA A 711 -2.91 6.97 -0.86
C ALA A 711 -2.81 7.38 -2.33
N ASN A 712 -2.41 6.45 -3.23
CA ASN A 712 -2.33 6.72 -4.67
C ASN A 712 -3.70 6.95 -5.31
N ASP A 713 -4.73 6.23 -4.85
CA ASP A 713 -6.11 6.29 -5.34
C ASP A 713 -6.97 7.38 -4.65
N TYR A 714 -6.44 8.01 -3.59
CA TYR A 714 -7.12 9.06 -2.84
C TYR A 714 -7.64 10.18 -3.74
N ARG A 715 -8.88 10.63 -3.49
CA ARG A 715 -9.51 11.79 -4.12
C ARG A 715 -10.03 12.71 -3.04
N LEU A 716 -10.21 13.98 -3.39
CA LEU A 716 -10.96 14.92 -2.55
C LEU A 716 -12.40 14.40 -2.37
N THR A 717 -13.07 14.15 -3.50
CA THR A 717 -14.38 13.50 -3.53
C THR A 717 -14.56 12.76 -4.86
N ASP A 718 -15.61 11.95 -4.97
CA ASP A 718 -16.06 11.43 -6.25
C ASP A 718 -16.95 12.45 -6.97
N ALA A 719 -16.87 12.47 -8.30
CA ALA A 719 -17.72 13.33 -9.10
C ALA A 719 -19.19 12.97 -8.93
N LYS A 720 -20.00 13.99 -8.66
CA LYS A 720 -21.46 13.91 -8.81
C LYS A 720 -21.77 13.55 -10.25
N THR A 721 -22.44 12.43 -10.48
CA THR A 721 -22.73 11.93 -11.82
C THR A 721 -24.22 11.66 -12.01
N GLY A 722 -24.67 11.80 -13.25
CA GLY A 722 -25.97 11.37 -13.74
C GLY A 722 -25.81 10.60 -15.04
N ARG A 723 -26.92 10.12 -15.60
CA ARG A 723 -26.92 9.30 -16.82
C ARG A 723 -27.77 9.95 -17.90
N LEU A 724 -27.21 10.06 -19.10
CA LEU A 724 -27.99 10.36 -20.32
C LEU A 724 -28.29 9.04 -21.04
N THR A 725 -29.56 8.78 -21.30
CA THR A 725 -30.03 7.60 -22.05
C THR A 725 -30.90 8.05 -23.23
N GLY A 726 -30.87 7.34 -24.34
CA GLY A 726 -31.71 7.66 -25.50
C GLY A 726 -31.46 6.77 -26.70
N LYS A 727 -31.99 7.17 -27.85
CA LYS A 727 -31.92 6.42 -29.11
C LYS A 727 -31.62 7.33 -30.30
N ILE A 728 -31.02 6.78 -31.35
CA ILE A 728 -30.66 7.46 -32.60
C ILE A 728 -31.31 6.75 -33.78
N CYS A 729 -32.12 7.48 -34.54
CA CYS A 729 -32.83 6.97 -35.72
C CYS A 729 -32.65 7.88 -36.94
N ARG A 730 -32.99 7.37 -38.13
CA ARG A 730 -33.16 8.17 -39.35
C ARG A 730 -34.33 9.14 -39.21
N ALA A 731 -34.15 10.38 -39.67
CA ALA A 731 -35.24 11.36 -39.69
C ALA A 731 -36.40 10.97 -40.63
N SER A 732 -36.11 10.25 -41.72
CA SER A 732 -37.05 9.90 -42.79
C SER A 732 -38.14 8.90 -42.41
N ASP A 733 -37.87 8.00 -41.46
CA ASP A 733 -38.85 7.04 -40.93
C ASP A 733 -39.03 7.12 -39.40
N ARG A 734 -38.14 7.82 -38.70
CA ARG A 734 -38.12 8.02 -37.23
C ARG A 734 -37.92 6.73 -36.42
N SER A 735 -37.72 5.59 -37.07
CA SER A 735 -37.71 4.26 -36.44
C SER A 735 -36.45 3.43 -36.73
N THR A 736 -35.82 3.61 -37.90
CA THR A 736 -34.64 2.84 -38.32
C THR A 736 -33.42 3.34 -37.57
N PRO A 737 -32.73 2.48 -36.80
CA PRO A 737 -31.58 2.90 -36.00
C PRO A 737 -30.33 3.16 -36.84
N ILE A 738 -29.43 4.00 -36.33
CA ILE A 738 -28.15 4.33 -36.96
C ILE A 738 -27.01 3.88 -36.03
N SER A 739 -26.60 2.62 -36.18
CA SER A 739 -25.57 1.98 -35.35
C SER A 739 -24.15 2.51 -35.60
N GLU A 740 -23.91 3.02 -36.81
CA GLU A 740 -22.64 3.56 -37.30
C GLU A 740 -22.38 5.02 -36.85
N ALA A 741 -23.29 5.59 -36.07
CA ALA A 741 -23.15 6.94 -35.52
C ALA A 741 -22.05 7.02 -34.47
N THR A 742 -21.28 8.11 -34.49
CA THR A 742 -20.39 8.49 -33.38
C THR A 742 -21.02 9.62 -32.59
N ILE A 743 -21.36 9.36 -31.34
CA ILE A 743 -21.86 10.34 -30.36
C ILE A 743 -20.66 10.97 -29.69
N SER A 744 -20.69 12.28 -29.49
CA SER A 744 -19.65 13.06 -28.82
C SER A 744 -20.31 14.06 -27.88
N VAL A 745 -20.12 13.88 -26.57
CA VAL A 745 -20.60 14.80 -25.54
C VAL A 745 -19.49 15.77 -25.15
N ILE A 746 -19.80 17.07 -25.17
CA ILE A 746 -18.81 18.15 -25.11
C ILE A 746 -19.16 19.11 -23.97
N ARG A 747 -18.20 19.35 -23.06
CA ARG A 747 -18.28 20.33 -21.97
C ARG A 747 -16.91 20.96 -21.74
N GLU A 748 -16.86 22.29 -21.60
CA GLU A 748 -15.62 23.03 -21.27
C GLU A 748 -14.42 22.68 -22.17
N ASN A 749 -14.66 22.53 -23.48
CA ASN A 749 -13.69 22.09 -24.49
C ASN A 749 -13.14 20.65 -24.33
N LYS A 750 -13.66 19.84 -23.40
CA LYS A 750 -13.43 18.39 -23.33
C LYS A 750 -14.53 17.65 -24.11
N THR A 751 -14.15 16.57 -24.76
CA THR A 751 -15.05 15.72 -25.57
C THR A 751 -14.89 14.26 -25.19
N THR A 752 -16.01 13.58 -24.90
CA THR A 752 -16.06 12.12 -24.73
C THR A 752 -16.88 11.52 -25.88
N SER A 753 -16.31 10.56 -26.61
CA SER A 753 -16.94 9.98 -27.80
C SER A 753 -17.17 8.48 -27.68
N PHE A 754 -18.29 8.00 -28.21
CA PHE A 754 -18.75 6.60 -28.15
C PHE A 754 -19.72 6.31 -29.30
N THR A 755 -20.04 5.03 -29.53
CA THR A 755 -21.05 4.59 -30.50
C THR A 755 -22.29 4.05 -29.77
N PRO A 756 -23.49 4.14 -30.36
CA PRO A 756 -24.66 3.45 -29.84
C PRO A 756 -24.55 1.92 -30.02
N ASP A 757 -25.53 1.18 -29.51
CA ASP A 757 -25.70 -0.24 -29.80
C ASP A 757 -26.24 -0.50 -31.22
N ALA A 758 -26.39 -1.78 -31.58
CA ALA A 758 -26.93 -2.18 -32.88
C ALA A 758 -28.40 -1.75 -33.12
N ASN A 759 -29.13 -1.38 -32.06
CA ASN A 759 -30.49 -0.86 -32.10
C ASN A 759 -30.53 0.68 -32.01
N GLY A 760 -29.38 1.36 -32.10
CA GLY A 760 -29.27 2.82 -32.00
C GLY A 760 -29.43 3.37 -30.59
N ASN A 761 -29.56 2.54 -29.56
CA ASN A 761 -29.68 2.98 -28.17
C ASN A 761 -28.31 3.38 -27.62
N TYR A 762 -28.30 4.32 -26.67
CA TYR A 762 -27.12 4.66 -25.91
C TYR A 762 -27.46 4.99 -24.46
N ALA A 763 -26.45 4.80 -23.60
CA ALA A 763 -26.49 5.18 -22.20
C ALA A 763 -25.08 5.58 -21.76
N ILE A 764 -24.91 6.77 -21.19
CA ILE A 764 -23.61 7.25 -20.69
C ILE A 764 -23.75 7.93 -19.34
N THR A 765 -22.88 7.56 -18.39
CA THR A 765 -22.73 8.24 -17.10
C THR A 765 -21.72 9.37 -17.22
N LEU A 766 -22.13 10.58 -16.84
CA LEU A 766 -21.37 11.82 -16.98
C LEU A 766 -21.42 12.62 -15.66
N PRO A 767 -20.43 13.50 -15.40
CA PRO A 767 -20.53 14.48 -14.32
C PRO A 767 -21.75 15.39 -14.48
N GLU A 768 -22.33 15.83 -13.36
CA GLU A 768 -23.43 16.80 -13.31
C GLU A 768 -23.08 18.11 -14.03
N GLY A 769 -23.95 18.57 -14.94
CA GLY A 769 -23.79 19.85 -15.67
C GLY A 769 -24.30 19.85 -17.11
N GLU A 770 -23.99 20.92 -17.84
CA GLU A 770 -24.43 21.19 -19.20
C GLU A 770 -23.48 20.60 -20.28
N TYR A 771 -24.06 19.98 -21.31
CA TYR A 771 -23.34 19.34 -22.42
C TYR A 771 -23.92 19.73 -23.78
N LEU A 772 -23.02 19.91 -24.76
CA LEU A 772 -23.36 19.83 -26.19
C LEU A 772 -23.17 18.39 -26.65
N VAL A 773 -24.25 17.74 -27.06
CA VAL A 773 -24.22 16.46 -27.76
C VAL A 773 -24.06 16.72 -29.25
N LYS A 774 -23.00 16.19 -29.85
CA LYS A 774 -22.79 16.15 -31.31
C LYS A 774 -22.85 14.70 -31.79
N ILE A 775 -23.52 14.43 -32.90
CA ILE A 775 -23.58 13.08 -33.48
C ILE A 775 -23.22 13.16 -34.97
N THR A 776 -22.33 12.28 -35.41
CA THR A 776 -21.84 12.23 -36.81
C THR A 776 -21.98 10.81 -37.37
N ALA A 777 -22.54 10.66 -38.56
CA ALA A 777 -22.68 9.37 -39.24
C ALA A 777 -22.48 9.54 -40.76
N PRO A 778 -21.94 8.56 -41.50
CA PRO A 778 -21.74 8.67 -42.95
C PRO A 778 -23.06 8.88 -43.71
N GLY A 779 -23.16 9.96 -44.49
CA GLY A 779 -24.35 10.30 -45.27
C GLY A 779 -25.40 11.17 -44.56
N TYR A 780 -25.17 11.52 -43.30
CA TYR A 780 -26.05 12.37 -42.51
C TYR A 780 -25.35 13.68 -42.14
N ILE A 781 -26.16 14.71 -41.90
CA ILE A 781 -25.73 16.02 -41.41
C ILE A 781 -25.34 15.92 -39.93
N ASP A 782 -24.31 16.65 -39.52
CA ASP A 782 -23.83 16.72 -38.12
C ASP A 782 -24.95 17.20 -37.17
N PHE A 783 -25.56 16.25 -36.45
CA PHE A 783 -26.59 16.53 -35.46
C PHE A 783 -26.00 17.22 -34.23
N LYS A 784 -26.75 18.15 -33.64
CA LYS A 784 -26.41 18.87 -32.40
C LYS A 784 -27.63 18.96 -31.49
N ALA A 785 -27.46 18.66 -30.21
CA ALA A 785 -28.45 18.93 -29.16
C ALA A 785 -27.77 19.41 -27.87
N TYR A 786 -28.48 20.18 -27.06
CA TYR A 786 -28.06 20.51 -25.70
C TYR A 786 -28.72 19.56 -24.69
N ALA A 787 -27.98 19.20 -23.64
CA ALA A 787 -28.41 18.26 -22.61
C ALA A 787 -27.87 18.64 -21.23
N THR A 788 -28.71 18.53 -20.21
CA THR A 788 -28.35 18.69 -18.79
C THR A 788 -28.21 17.30 -18.16
N VAL A 789 -27.17 17.09 -17.37
CA VAL A 789 -26.97 15.91 -16.54
C VAL A 789 -27.20 16.30 -15.09
N THR A 790 -28.21 15.74 -14.43
CA THR A 790 -28.50 15.95 -12.99
C THR A 790 -27.85 14.85 -12.15
N GLN A 791 -27.38 15.17 -10.94
CA GLN A 791 -26.83 14.15 -10.03
C GLN A 791 -27.85 13.04 -9.71
N ASN A 792 -27.42 11.77 -9.77
CA ASN A 792 -28.17 10.56 -9.46
C ASN A 792 -29.43 10.28 -10.33
N GLU A 793 -29.68 11.06 -11.38
CA GLU A 793 -30.82 10.87 -12.28
C GLU A 793 -30.44 10.13 -13.58
N ASN A 794 -31.45 9.54 -14.23
CA ASN A 794 -31.34 9.03 -15.60
C ASN A 794 -32.21 9.88 -16.53
N THR A 795 -31.62 10.89 -17.14
CA THR A 795 -32.26 11.78 -18.10
C THR A 795 -32.43 11.06 -19.43
N TYR A 796 -33.67 10.73 -19.78
CA TYR A 796 -34.00 10.25 -21.12
C TYR A 796 -34.08 11.43 -22.08
N MET A 797 -33.31 11.36 -23.16
CA MET A 797 -33.37 12.30 -24.29
C MET A 797 -34.48 11.89 -25.25
N GLU A 798 -34.98 12.84 -26.05
CA GLU A 798 -35.77 12.52 -27.25
C GLU A 798 -34.97 11.59 -28.18
N THR A 799 -35.66 10.72 -28.93
CA THR A 799 -35.04 9.95 -30.02
C THR A 799 -34.43 10.91 -31.04
N PHE A 800 -33.10 10.95 -31.10
CA PHE A 800 -32.37 11.87 -31.97
C PHE A 800 -32.50 11.44 -33.43
N LEU A 801 -33.02 12.35 -34.25
CA LEU A 801 -33.32 12.12 -35.66
C LEU A 801 -32.24 12.73 -36.55
N LEU A 802 -31.41 11.89 -37.17
CA LEU A 802 -30.36 12.35 -38.08
C LEU A 802 -30.93 12.55 -39.49
N VAL A 803 -30.68 13.72 -40.06
CA VAL A 803 -31.12 14.12 -41.40
C VAL A 803 -30.10 13.68 -42.44
N GLU A 804 -30.56 12.97 -43.46
CA GLU A 804 -29.79 12.58 -44.66
C GLU A 804 -29.62 13.80 -45.60
N GLY A 805 -28.45 13.94 -46.25
CA GLY A 805 -28.20 15.00 -47.24
C GLY A 805 -27.06 15.97 -46.86
N SER A 806 -27.09 17.19 -47.41
CA SER A 806 -26.09 18.25 -47.18
C SER A 806 -26.68 19.52 -46.55
N GLU A 807 -25.86 20.24 -45.77
CA GLU A 807 -26.21 21.58 -45.24
C GLU A 807 -26.29 22.67 -46.34
N ASP A 808 -25.83 22.39 -47.57
CA ASP A 808 -26.02 23.25 -48.74
C ASP A 808 -27.43 23.14 -49.36
N GLU A 809 -28.18 22.09 -49.02
CA GLU A 809 -29.52 21.80 -49.55
C GLU A 809 -30.60 22.43 -48.64
N VAL A 810 -31.78 22.74 -49.20
CA VAL A 810 -32.86 23.40 -48.46
C VAL A 810 -34.17 22.61 -48.52
N GLY A 811 -34.92 22.65 -47.42
CA GLY A 811 -36.22 22.01 -47.26
C GLY A 811 -37.23 22.95 -46.61
N MET A 812 -38.48 22.50 -46.50
CA MET A 812 -39.56 23.25 -45.84
C MET A 812 -40.14 22.46 -44.66
N ALA A 813 -40.02 22.97 -43.45
CA ALA A 813 -40.72 22.45 -42.28
C ALA A 813 -42.09 23.13 -42.12
N THR A 814 -43.12 22.35 -41.78
CA THR A 814 -44.49 22.84 -41.52
C THR A 814 -45.11 22.16 -40.29
N GLY A 815 -45.95 22.90 -39.56
CA GLY A 815 -46.62 22.41 -38.35
C GLY A 815 -47.62 23.43 -37.81
N THR A 816 -48.28 23.07 -36.70
CA THR A 816 -49.28 23.90 -36.01
C THR A 816 -48.88 24.11 -34.56
N ILE A 817 -49.05 25.32 -34.02
CA ILE A 817 -48.89 25.58 -32.58
C ILE A 817 -50.27 25.62 -31.92
N ASN A 818 -50.56 24.64 -31.08
CA ASN A 818 -51.85 24.42 -30.41
C ASN A 818 -51.87 24.93 -28.96
N ASN A 819 -53.05 25.28 -28.47
CA ASN A 819 -53.30 25.66 -27.08
C ASN A 819 -53.66 24.42 -26.25
N ALA A 820 -52.82 24.11 -25.26
CA ALA A 820 -52.96 22.95 -24.38
C ALA A 820 -54.33 22.82 -23.69
N LEU A 821 -54.99 23.95 -23.38
CA LEU A 821 -56.28 23.98 -22.69
C LEU A 821 -57.48 23.80 -23.65
N THR A 822 -57.28 23.83 -24.98
CA THR A 822 -58.42 23.84 -25.93
C THR A 822 -58.23 23.02 -27.21
N GLY A 823 -57.04 22.48 -27.47
CA GLY A 823 -56.69 21.76 -28.69
C GLY A 823 -56.63 22.62 -29.96
N LYS A 824 -56.87 23.94 -29.87
CA LYS A 824 -56.97 24.83 -31.04
C LYS A 824 -55.66 25.55 -31.33
N GLY A 825 -55.38 25.76 -32.62
CA GLY A 825 -54.24 26.53 -33.09
C GLY A 825 -54.23 27.98 -32.57
N ILE A 826 -53.03 28.50 -32.31
CA ILE A 826 -52.79 29.81 -31.71
C ILE A 826 -52.27 30.79 -32.78
N GLU A 827 -53.07 31.80 -33.11
CA GLU A 827 -52.66 32.90 -33.99
C GLU A 827 -51.55 33.77 -33.36
N GLY A 828 -50.57 34.24 -34.15
CA GLY A 828 -49.66 35.28 -33.71
C GLY A 828 -48.61 34.85 -32.67
N VAL A 829 -48.25 33.56 -32.62
CA VAL A 829 -47.10 33.09 -31.83
C VAL A 829 -45.83 33.44 -32.59
N THR A 830 -44.87 34.11 -31.93
CA THR A 830 -43.53 34.33 -32.48
C THR A 830 -42.71 33.06 -32.28
N LEU A 831 -42.10 32.57 -33.35
CA LEU A 831 -41.23 31.39 -33.34
C LEU A 831 -39.81 31.82 -33.71
N GLU A 832 -38.92 31.85 -32.72
CA GLU A 832 -37.50 32.12 -32.90
C GLU A 832 -36.78 30.81 -33.22
N VAL A 833 -36.25 30.68 -34.44
CA VAL A 833 -35.62 29.44 -34.91
C VAL A 833 -34.12 29.46 -34.67
N ARG A 834 -33.59 28.42 -34.04
CA ARG A 834 -32.15 28.23 -33.78
C ARG A 834 -31.70 26.87 -34.29
N SER A 835 -30.43 26.75 -34.70
CA SER A 835 -29.84 25.47 -35.12
C SER A 835 -29.53 24.57 -33.93
N GLY A 836 -29.70 23.25 -34.11
CA GLY A 836 -29.62 22.24 -33.06
C GLY A 836 -30.92 22.08 -32.28
N TRP A 837 -31.08 20.93 -31.65
CA TRP A 837 -32.19 20.62 -30.74
C TRP A 837 -31.92 21.10 -29.31
N ASN A 838 -32.98 21.30 -28.52
CA ASN A 838 -32.95 21.84 -27.15
C ASN A 838 -32.22 23.19 -27.03
N ASN A 839 -32.21 24.00 -28.09
CA ASN A 839 -31.49 25.26 -28.14
C ASN A 839 -32.43 26.47 -28.01
N SER A 840 -32.61 26.97 -26.78
CA SER A 840 -33.38 28.19 -26.50
C SER A 840 -32.57 29.48 -26.74
N GLU A 841 -31.26 29.47 -26.48
CA GLU A 841 -30.47 30.70 -26.25
C GLU A 841 -29.08 30.75 -26.91
N LYS A 842 -28.55 29.65 -27.45
CA LYS A 842 -27.19 29.60 -28.01
C LYS A 842 -27.18 29.88 -29.52
N GLY A 843 -26.13 30.55 -29.98
CA GLY A 843 -25.95 30.91 -31.39
C GLY A 843 -26.93 31.98 -31.88
N ASP A 844 -27.04 32.12 -33.21
CA ASP A 844 -27.92 33.11 -33.84
C ASP A 844 -29.34 32.57 -34.07
N ILE A 845 -30.30 33.50 -34.14
CA ILE A 845 -31.65 33.21 -34.63
C ILE A 845 -31.57 33.16 -36.16
N VAL A 846 -31.74 31.97 -36.75
CA VAL A 846 -31.60 31.74 -38.20
C VAL A 846 -32.86 32.09 -38.98
N ALA A 847 -34.02 32.07 -38.32
CA ALA A 847 -35.28 32.60 -38.83
C ALA A 847 -36.17 33.07 -37.68
N ASN A 848 -37.05 34.04 -37.94
CA ASN A 848 -38.10 34.46 -37.01
C ASN A 848 -39.41 34.53 -37.80
N ILE A 849 -40.38 33.72 -37.41
CA ILE A 849 -41.67 33.56 -38.12
C ILE A 849 -42.83 33.74 -37.15
N THR A 850 -44.05 33.80 -37.68
CA THR A 850 -45.26 33.97 -36.87
C THR A 850 -46.38 33.07 -37.38
N THR A 851 -47.15 32.47 -36.47
CA THR A 851 -48.27 31.58 -36.83
C THR A 851 -49.46 32.34 -37.41
N ASP A 852 -50.16 31.71 -38.36
CA ASP A 852 -51.38 32.25 -38.98
C ASP A 852 -52.63 32.14 -38.07
N SER A 853 -53.78 32.63 -38.54
CA SER A 853 -55.05 32.61 -37.80
C SER A 853 -55.58 31.21 -37.39
N SER A 854 -55.00 30.14 -37.93
CA SER A 854 -55.30 28.74 -37.58
C SER A 854 -54.16 28.08 -36.79
N GLY A 855 -53.13 28.84 -36.40
CA GLY A 855 -51.96 28.34 -35.68
C GLY A 855 -50.86 27.74 -36.55
N ASN A 856 -51.00 27.72 -37.88
CA ASN A 856 -50.02 27.09 -38.75
C ASN A 856 -48.75 27.93 -38.88
N TYR A 857 -47.61 27.27 -39.04
CA TYR A 857 -46.37 27.88 -39.50
C TYR A 857 -45.75 27.08 -40.66
N ASN A 858 -44.90 27.75 -41.43
CA ASN A 858 -44.00 27.13 -42.39
C ASN A 858 -42.68 27.90 -42.42
N VAL A 859 -41.57 27.20 -42.65
CA VAL A 859 -40.24 27.81 -42.75
C VAL A 859 -39.36 27.04 -43.73
N THR A 860 -38.63 27.75 -44.58
CA THR A 860 -37.63 27.17 -45.48
C THR A 860 -36.25 27.46 -44.92
N LEU A 861 -35.47 26.39 -44.71
CA LEU A 861 -34.15 26.41 -44.06
C LEU A 861 -33.22 25.42 -44.79
N PRO A 862 -31.91 25.49 -44.54
CA PRO A 862 -31.01 24.38 -44.82
C PRO A 862 -31.50 23.06 -44.20
N LEU A 863 -31.09 21.93 -44.75
CA LEU A 863 -31.39 20.63 -44.17
C LEU A 863 -30.74 20.48 -42.78
N GLY A 864 -31.42 19.80 -41.86
CA GLY A 864 -30.90 19.52 -40.52
C GLY A 864 -31.91 19.70 -39.39
N ASN A 865 -31.38 19.88 -38.18
CA ASN A 865 -32.11 19.90 -36.91
C ASN A 865 -32.18 21.32 -36.32
N TYR A 866 -33.36 21.73 -35.87
CA TYR A 866 -33.61 23.07 -35.34
C TYR A 866 -34.52 23.05 -34.12
N THR A 867 -34.41 24.08 -33.28
CA THR A 867 -35.34 24.37 -32.19
C THR A 867 -36.18 25.59 -32.57
N LEU A 868 -37.49 25.50 -32.38
CA LEU A 868 -38.40 26.63 -32.38
C LEU A 868 -38.63 27.06 -30.93
N TYR A 869 -38.17 28.25 -30.54
CA TYR A 869 -38.52 28.86 -29.27
C TYR A 869 -39.79 29.70 -29.46
N ALA A 870 -40.90 29.23 -28.89
CA ALA A 870 -42.23 29.80 -29.07
C ALA A 870 -42.56 30.80 -27.96
N VAL A 871 -42.90 32.04 -28.35
CA VAL A 871 -43.15 33.16 -27.44
C VAL A 871 -44.48 33.84 -27.78
N LYS A 872 -45.33 34.04 -26.78
CA LYS A 872 -46.57 34.82 -26.88
C LYS A 872 -47.07 35.28 -25.51
N ASP A 873 -47.48 36.54 -25.40
CA ASP A 873 -48.09 37.09 -24.19
C ASP A 873 -49.30 36.26 -23.72
N GLY A 874 -49.34 35.95 -22.42
CA GLY A 874 -50.39 35.14 -21.78
C GLY A 874 -50.18 33.62 -21.88
N TYR A 875 -49.10 33.17 -22.51
CA TYR A 875 -48.70 31.76 -22.60
C TYR A 875 -47.33 31.56 -21.95
N ILE A 876 -47.06 30.34 -21.47
CA ILE A 876 -45.73 29.94 -21.04
C ILE A 876 -44.91 29.59 -22.30
N SER A 877 -43.74 30.22 -22.47
CA SER A 877 -42.84 29.95 -23.59
C SER A 877 -42.35 28.50 -23.57
N THR A 878 -42.12 27.91 -24.74
CA THR A 878 -41.68 26.50 -24.83
C THR A 878 -40.78 26.28 -26.05
N MET A 879 -39.99 25.21 -26.01
CA MET A 879 -39.21 24.72 -27.15
C MET A 879 -39.96 23.61 -27.89
N ILE A 880 -39.85 23.61 -29.22
CA ILE A 880 -40.26 22.52 -30.10
C ILE A 880 -39.06 22.13 -30.97
N ASN A 881 -38.66 20.86 -30.92
CA ASN A 881 -37.62 20.31 -31.78
C ASN A 881 -38.21 19.95 -33.15
N ILE A 882 -37.56 20.39 -34.23
CA ILE A 882 -37.98 20.13 -35.61
C ILE A 882 -36.82 19.65 -36.48
N ILE A 883 -37.17 19.03 -37.60
CA ILE A 883 -36.27 18.59 -38.67
C ILE A 883 -36.66 19.23 -40.00
N VAL A 884 -35.67 19.43 -40.86
CA VAL A 884 -35.83 19.93 -42.22
C VAL A 884 -35.16 18.94 -43.15
N GLN A 885 -35.94 18.29 -44.01
CA GLN A 885 -35.48 17.32 -45.01
C GLN A 885 -35.77 17.82 -46.43
N GLU A 886 -35.22 17.15 -47.46
CA GLU A 886 -35.53 17.46 -48.86
C GLU A 886 -37.05 17.49 -49.10
N GLY A 887 -37.54 18.56 -49.74
CA GLY A 887 -38.97 18.75 -49.98
C GLY A 887 -39.69 19.39 -48.79
N MET A 888 -40.75 18.73 -48.30
CA MET A 888 -41.62 19.25 -47.23
C MET A 888 -41.75 18.24 -46.09
N THR A 889 -41.37 18.66 -44.88
CA THR A 889 -41.50 17.88 -43.64
C THR A 889 -42.65 18.43 -42.80
N SER A 890 -43.78 17.72 -42.78
CA SER A 890 -45.03 18.15 -42.14
C SER A 890 -45.26 17.55 -40.75
N SER A 891 -46.38 17.91 -40.11
CA SER A 891 -46.84 17.41 -38.81
C SER A 891 -45.88 17.68 -37.65
N GLN A 892 -45.08 18.76 -37.75
CA GLN A 892 -44.14 19.16 -36.70
C GLN A 892 -44.84 20.09 -35.70
N ASN A 893 -45.84 19.53 -35.03
CA ASN A 893 -46.73 20.31 -34.18
C ASN A 893 -46.07 20.70 -32.84
N GLY A 894 -46.57 21.78 -32.25
CA GLY A 894 -46.15 22.29 -30.95
C GLY A 894 -47.34 22.63 -30.08
N THR A 895 -47.16 22.60 -28.76
CA THR A 895 -48.23 22.93 -27.81
C THR A 895 -47.76 23.95 -26.78
N MET A 896 -48.49 25.06 -26.64
CA MET A 896 -48.27 26.07 -25.60
C MET A 896 -49.42 26.05 -24.60
N THR A 897 -49.11 26.13 -23.31
CA THR A 897 -50.11 26.34 -22.26
C THR A 897 -50.31 27.83 -21.99
N PRO A 898 -51.55 28.31 -21.79
CA PRO A 898 -51.79 29.55 -21.07
C PRO A 898 -51.12 29.53 -19.69
N THR A 899 -50.83 30.70 -19.14
CA THR A 899 -50.37 30.82 -17.74
C THR A 899 -51.44 30.34 -16.76
N ILE A 900 -51.05 29.57 -15.74
CA ILE A 900 -51.93 29.01 -14.71
C ILE A 900 -51.63 29.60 -13.32
N SER A 901 -52.44 29.27 -12.32
CA SER A 901 -52.19 29.60 -10.91
C SER A 901 -50.91 28.93 -10.40
N SER A 902 -50.22 29.56 -9.44
CA SER A 902 -49.01 29.01 -8.80
C SER A 902 -49.23 27.65 -8.14
N ASP A 903 -50.46 27.39 -7.71
CA ASP A 903 -50.81 26.22 -6.90
C ASP A 903 -51.42 25.09 -7.77
N SER A 904 -51.58 25.35 -9.07
CA SER A 904 -52.13 24.44 -10.06
C SER A 904 -51.04 23.86 -10.96
N PHE A 905 -51.21 22.60 -11.35
CA PHE A 905 -50.35 21.93 -12.32
C PHE A 905 -51.05 21.78 -13.66
N ARG A 906 -50.27 21.85 -14.73
CA ARG A 906 -50.66 21.53 -16.10
C ARG A 906 -49.72 20.46 -16.62
N ILE A 907 -50.27 19.30 -16.97
CA ILE A 907 -49.51 18.18 -17.52
C ILE A 907 -49.91 18.05 -18.98
N VAL A 908 -48.96 18.17 -19.90
CA VAL A 908 -49.19 18.13 -21.35
C VAL A 908 -48.44 16.93 -21.93
N LEU A 909 -49.17 16.02 -22.55
CA LEU A 909 -48.62 14.87 -23.29
C LEU A 909 -48.71 15.15 -24.79
N THR A 910 -47.61 14.95 -25.50
CA THR A 910 -47.53 14.96 -26.97
C THR A 910 -46.70 13.76 -27.43
N TRP A 911 -46.97 13.21 -28.62
CA TRP A 911 -46.25 12.04 -29.15
C TRP A 911 -46.05 12.10 -30.67
N GLY A 912 -45.63 10.99 -31.28
CA GLY A 912 -45.49 10.83 -32.72
C GLY A 912 -46.78 10.45 -33.44
N GLU A 913 -46.64 9.94 -34.66
CA GLU A 913 -47.75 9.43 -35.47
C GLU A 913 -48.28 8.09 -34.94
N ASN A 914 -47.38 7.26 -34.40
CA ASN A 914 -47.67 5.91 -33.91
C ASN A 914 -47.16 5.79 -32.46
N PRO A 915 -47.93 5.23 -31.51
CA PRO A 915 -49.32 4.80 -31.66
C PRO A 915 -50.27 5.97 -31.92
N SER A 916 -51.45 5.68 -32.45
CA SER A 916 -52.42 6.73 -32.79
C SER A 916 -53.09 7.34 -31.57
N ASP A 917 -53.07 6.64 -30.43
CA ASP A 917 -53.81 7.01 -29.24
C ASP A 917 -53.00 6.65 -27.98
N LEU A 918 -52.71 7.67 -27.16
CA LEU A 918 -52.04 7.56 -25.85
C LEU A 918 -52.88 8.31 -24.82
N ASP A 919 -53.48 7.57 -23.90
CA ASP A 919 -54.31 8.10 -22.81
C ASP A 919 -53.45 8.58 -21.63
N SER A 920 -53.79 9.75 -21.11
CA SER A 920 -53.32 10.33 -19.86
C SER A 920 -54.24 9.93 -18.73
N HIS A 921 -53.65 9.32 -17.70
CA HIS A 921 -54.38 8.90 -16.51
C HIS A 921 -53.84 9.62 -15.27
N VAL A 922 -54.77 10.03 -14.40
CA VAL A 922 -54.46 10.48 -13.04
C VAL A 922 -55.27 9.69 -12.02
N GLU A 923 -54.60 8.96 -11.14
CA GLU A 923 -55.20 8.35 -9.94
C GLU A 923 -54.74 9.07 -8.67
N GLY A 924 -55.63 9.17 -7.68
CA GLY A 924 -55.34 9.84 -6.41
C GLY A 924 -56.40 9.62 -5.36
N MET A 925 -56.26 10.31 -4.22
CA MET A 925 -57.18 10.22 -3.09
C MET A 925 -57.85 11.58 -2.81
N LEU A 926 -59.16 11.58 -2.62
CA LEU A 926 -59.93 12.78 -2.22
C LEU A 926 -59.79 13.04 -0.71
N SER A 927 -60.10 14.26 -0.26
CA SER A 927 -60.01 14.65 1.15
C SER A 927 -60.97 13.89 2.07
N ASP A 928 -61.98 13.20 1.53
CA ASP A 928 -62.90 12.32 2.27
C ASP A 928 -62.40 10.87 2.39
N GLY A 929 -61.26 10.53 1.76
CA GLY A 929 -60.68 9.19 1.76
C GLY A 929 -61.20 8.24 0.68
N ASN A 930 -61.97 8.74 -0.30
CA ASN A 930 -62.33 7.95 -1.49
C ASN A 930 -61.27 8.11 -2.60
N PRO A 931 -60.88 7.02 -3.30
CA PRO A 931 -59.99 7.10 -4.45
C PRO A 931 -60.73 7.66 -5.67
N PHE A 932 -59.99 8.27 -6.58
CA PHE A 932 -60.51 8.73 -7.87
C PHE A 932 -59.56 8.38 -9.02
N HIS A 933 -60.10 8.40 -10.24
CA HIS A 933 -59.37 8.16 -11.47
C HIS A 933 -59.93 9.06 -12.59
N VAL A 934 -59.09 9.93 -13.16
CA VAL A 934 -59.40 10.78 -14.32
C VAL A 934 -58.69 10.24 -15.55
N PHE A 935 -59.45 10.02 -16.63
CA PHE A 935 -59.03 9.52 -17.95
C PHE A 935 -60.15 9.74 -18.99
N TYR A 936 -59.99 9.32 -20.26
CA TYR A 936 -60.93 9.62 -21.36
C TYR A 936 -62.42 9.41 -21.04
N ASN A 937 -62.77 8.37 -20.27
CA ASN A 937 -64.17 8.05 -19.93
C ASN A 937 -64.71 8.84 -18.71
N TYR A 938 -63.82 9.31 -17.83
CA TYR A 938 -64.16 10.09 -16.63
C TYR A 938 -63.26 11.33 -16.56
N LYS A 939 -63.57 12.33 -17.39
CA LYS A 939 -62.66 13.44 -17.66
C LYS A 939 -62.48 14.45 -16.52
N SER A 940 -63.35 14.49 -15.51
CA SER A 940 -63.14 15.40 -14.37
C SER A 940 -63.59 14.83 -13.04
N GLN A 941 -62.95 15.32 -11.98
CA GLN A 941 -63.21 14.95 -10.60
C GLN A 941 -63.21 16.19 -9.70
N TYR A 942 -64.08 16.18 -8.68
CA TYR A 942 -64.18 17.22 -7.67
C TYR A 942 -63.82 16.69 -6.28
N ASP A 943 -63.20 17.55 -5.47
CA ASP A 943 -63.00 17.34 -4.03
C ASP A 943 -63.64 18.53 -3.29
N GLY A 944 -64.82 18.30 -2.71
CA GLY A 944 -65.70 19.37 -2.26
C GLY A 944 -66.15 20.28 -3.42
N ASP A 945 -65.86 21.58 -3.31
CA ASP A 945 -66.19 22.59 -4.33
C ASP A 945 -65.05 22.81 -5.36
N VAL A 946 -63.92 22.12 -5.24
CA VAL A 946 -62.74 22.28 -6.11
C VAL A 946 -62.71 21.17 -7.17
N GLU A 947 -62.58 21.53 -8.45
CA GLU A 947 -62.26 20.57 -9.52
C GLU A 947 -60.80 20.14 -9.38
N VAL A 948 -60.56 19.05 -8.65
CA VAL A 948 -59.21 18.59 -8.26
C VAL A 948 -58.42 18.10 -9.47
N CYS A 949 -59.08 17.53 -10.48
CA CYS A 949 -58.43 17.05 -11.71
C CYS A 949 -59.39 17.12 -12.90
N ASN A 950 -58.90 17.57 -14.06
CA ASN A 950 -59.63 17.64 -15.33
C ASN A 950 -58.73 17.28 -16.53
N LEU A 951 -59.19 16.40 -17.41
CA LEU A 951 -58.65 16.13 -18.74
C LEU A 951 -59.27 17.14 -19.72
N ASP A 952 -58.57 18.25 -19.92
CA ASP A 952 -59.01 19.40 -20.71
C ASP A 952 -59.08 19.11 -22.20
N VAL A 953 -58.11 18.33 -22.69
CA VAL A 953 -57.96 17.92 -24.09
C VAL A 953 -57.57 16.46 -24.11
N ASP A 954 -58.25 15.72 -24.98
CA ASP A 954 -58.12 14.30 -25.27
C ASP A 954 -58.09 14.23 -26.81
N ASP A 955 -57.02 13.66 -27.36
CA ASP A 955 -56.78 13.53 -28.80
C ASP A 955 -56.50 12.07 -29.17
N ILE A 956 -57.45 11.49 -29.89
CA ILE A 956 -57.48 10.08 -30.28
C ILE A 956 -56.84 9.80 -31.66
N SER A 957 -56.06 10.75 -32.20
CA SER A 957 -55.71 10.81 -33.63
C SER A 957 -54.27 11.19 -33.96
N SER A 958 -53.34 10.81 -33.08
CA SER A 958 -51.89 11.01 -33.13
C SER A 958 -51.42 12.42 -32.76
N TYR A 959 -50.14 12.52 -32.38
CA TYR A 959 -49.40 13.74 -32.01
C TYR A 959 -49.85 14.45 -30.71
N GLY A 960 -51.13 14.36 -30.35
CA GLY A 960 -51.71 15.12 -29.24
C GLY A 960 -51.88 16.61 -29.55
N PRO A 961 -52.05 17.47 -28.53
CA PRO A 961 -51.81 17.17 -27.12
C PRO A 961 -52.99 16.49 -26.44
N GLU A 962 -52.68 15.61 -25.50
CA GLU A 962 -53.52 15.42 -24.33
C GLU A 962 -53.10 16.40 -23.23
N THR A 963 -54.03 16.81 -22.36
CA THR A 963 -53.73 17.77 -21.32
C THR A 963 -54.59 17.64 -20.08
N ILE A 964 -53.94 17.53 -18.92
CA ILE A 964 -54.55 17.56 -17.58
C ILE A 964 -54.32 18.92 -16.92
N THR A 965 -55.36 19.46 -16.27
CA THR A 965 -55.25 20.44 -15.18
C THR A 965 -55.44 19.71 -13.85
N LEU A 966 -54.49 19.85 -12.94
CA LEU A 966 -54.57 19.32 -11.57
C LEU A 966 -54.52 20.48 -10.57
N ASN A 967 -55.44 20.50 -9.62
CA ASN A 967 -55.51 21.45 -8.52
C ASN A 967 -55.45 20.66 -7.19
N PRO A 968 -54.25 20.31 -6.68
CA PRO A 968 -54.11 19.51 -5.47
C PRO A 968 -54.88 20.10 -4.28
N THR A 969 -55.65 19.26 -3.61
CA THR A 969 -56.52 19.63 -2.48
C THR A 969 -56.05 19.06 -1.15
N ASN A 970 -55.17 18.06 -1.18
CA ASN A 970 -54.64 17.38 0.01
C ASN A 970 -53.20 16.86 -0.23
N GLU A 971 -52.60 16.29 0.81
CA GLU A 971 -51.19 15.83 0.84
C GLU A 971 -50.99 14.40 0.28
N ASN A 972 -52.05 13.70 -0.15
CA ASN A 972 -51.90 12.36 -0.74
C ASN A 972 -51.29 12.45 -2.15
N PRO A 973 -50.61 11.38 -2.62
CA PRO A 973 -50.05 11.35 -3.96
C PRO A 973 -51.11 11.42 -5.07
N TYR A 974 -50.80 12.18 -6.11
CA TYR A 974 -51.50 12.19 -7.40
C TYR A 974 -50.60 11.54 -8.46
N TYR A 975 -50.90 10.31 -8.86
CA TYR A 975 -50.10 9.50 -9.78
C TYR A 975 -50.46 9.82 -11.23
N TYR A 976 -49.48 10.23 -12.04
CA TYR A 976 -49.64 10.43 -13.49
C TYR A 976 -48.93 9.32 -14.28
N TYR A 977 -49.68 8.64 -15.13
CA TYR A 977 -49.18 7.61 -16.03
C TYR A 977 -49.91 7.66 -17.38
N ILE A 978 -49.33 6.99 -18.37
CA ILE A 978 -49.81 6.96 -19.74
C ILE A 978 -50.11 5.51 -20.14
N HIS A 979 -51.17 5.30 -20.92
CA HIS A 979 -51.56 3.99 -21.43
C HIS A 979 -51.69 4.01 -22.97
N ARG A 980 -51.16 2.99 -23.65
CA ARG A 980 -51.35 2.82 -25.10
C ARG A 980 -52.72 2.23 -25.41
N TYR A 981 -53.72 3.09 -25.57
CA TYR A 981 -55.09 2.69 -25.85
C TYR A 981 -55.28 2.07 -27.24
N TYR A 982 -54.74 2.70 -28.30
CA TYR A 982 -54.96 2.25 -29.67
C TYR A 982 -53.85 2.62 -30.67
N GLY A 983 -53.70 1.82 -31.72
CA GLY A 983 -52.75 2.02 -32.82
C GLY A 983 -51.60 1.03 -32.86
N PHE A 984 -50.71 1.20 -33.83
CA PHE A 984 -49.51 0.36 -34.02
C PHE A 984 -48.29 0.93 -33.29
N GLY A 985 -47.29 0.10 -33.05
CA GLY A 985 -46.09 0.48 -32.28
C GLY A 985 -46.28 0.30 -30.77
N THR A 986 -45.34 0.83 -29.99
CA THR A 986 -45.27 0.64 -28.53
C THR A 986 -45.06 1.97 -27.82
N VAL A 987 -45.20 1.99 -26.49
CA VAL A 987 -44.96 3.22 -25.72
C VAL A 987 -43.51 3.67 -25.91
N ALA A 988 -42.53 2.77 -25.82
CA ALA A 988 -41.12 3.06 -26.05
C ALA A 988 -40.79 3.59 -27.47
N SER A 989 -41.59 3.23 -28.49
CA SER A 989 -41.41 3.75 -29.86
C SER A 989 -42.21 5.02 -30.16
N SER A 990 -43.04 5.49 -29.22
CA SER A 990 -44.03 6.55 -29.48
C SER A 990 -43.46 7.94 -29.75
N GLY A 991 -42.23 8.20 -29.29
CA GLY A 991 -41.70 9.56 -29.20
C GLY A 991 -42.49 10.45 -28.23
N ALA A 992 -43.20 9.87 -27.26
CA ALA A 992 -43.97 10.62 -26.29
C ALA A 992 -43.09 11.49 -25.38
N GLN A 993 -43.60 12.68 -25.10
CA GLN A 993 -43.01 13.68 -24.24
C GLN A 993 -44.09 14.25 -23.31
N VAL A 994 -43.78 14.34 -22.01
CA VAL A 994 -44.65 14.92 -20.98
C VAL A 994 -44.00 16.17 -20.44
N LYS A 995 -44.66 17.32 -20.59
CA LYS A 995 -44.24 18.60 -20.00
C LYS A 995 -45.14 18.94 -18.82
N VAL A 996 -44.53 19.15 -17.66
CA VAL A 996 -45.22 19.53 -16.42
C VAL A 996 -44.95 20.99 -16.13
N TYR A 997 -46.01 21.79 -16.01
CA TYR A 997 -45.94 23.21 -15.68
C TYR A 997 -46.64 23.49 -14.36
N GLN A 998 -46.17 24.51 -13.64
CA GLN A 998 -46.80 25.04 -12.44
C GLN A 998 -46.67 26.57 -12.44
N GLY A 999 -47.77 27.28 -12.18
CA GLY A 999 -47.81 28.74 -12.30
C GLY A 999 -47.42 29.27 -13.68
N GLY A 1000 -46.26 29.93 -13.74
CA GLY A 1000 -45.68 30.48 -14.98
C GLY A 1000 -44.49 29.69 -15.53
N ASN A 1001 -44.12 28.56 -14.92
CA ASN A 1001 -42.86 27.85 -15.18
C ASN A 1001 -43.09 26.44 -15.74
N LEU A 1002 -42.19 25.99 -16.60
CA LEU A 1002 -41.98 24.57 -16.90
C LEU A 1002 -41.15 23.96 -15.75
N LEU A 1003 -41.69 22.96 -15.04
CA LEU A 1003 -41.00 22.27 -13.95
C LEU A 1003 -40.13 21.11 -14.45
N ALA A 1004 -40.69 20.28 -15.34
CA ALA A 1004 -40.04 19.07 -15.82
C ALA A 1004 -40.47 18.73 -17.25
N THR A 1005 -39.59 18.04 -17.97
CA THR A 1005 -39.89 17.38 -19.25
C THR A 1005 -39.41 15.94 -19.17
N PHE A 1006 -40.32 14.99 -19.37
CA PHE A 1006 -40.00 13.56 -19.44
C PHE A 1006 -40.12 13.10 -20.88
N ASN A 1007 -39.10 12.44 -21.40
CA ASN A 1007 -39.14 11.75 -22.69
C ASN A 1007 -39.32 10.26 -22.43
N VAL A 1008 -40.08 9.57 -23.28
CA VAL A 1008 -40.41 8.16 -23.09
C VAL A 1008 -39.16 7.26 -23.09
N PRO A 1009 -39.03 6.31 -22.13
CA PRO A 1009 -37.91 5.38 -22.12
C PRO A 1009 -37.83 4.51 -23.36
N THR A 1010 -36.68 4.50 -24.04
CA THR A 1010 -36.48 3.72 -25.28
C THR A 1010 -35.87 2.34 -25.06
N ASP A 1011 -35.42 2.03 -23.83
CA ASP A 1011 -34.68 0.82 -23.47
C ASP A 1011 -35.42 -0.13 -22.50
N GLN A 1012 -36.67 0.18 -22.14
CA GLN A 1012 -37.44 -0.54 -21.10
C GLN A 1012 -38.46 -1.56 -21.63
N GLY A 1013 -38.41 -1.92 -22.92
CA GLY A 1013 -39.31 -2.91 -23.51
C GLY A 1013 -40.52 -2.30 -24.19
N ASN A 1014 -41.61 -3.07 -24.27
CA ASN A 1014 -42.72 -2.85 -25.21
C ASN A 1014 -44.12 -2.92 -24.57
N ASP A 1015 -44.19 -2.90 -23.24
CA ASP A 1015 -45.46 -2.91 -22.52
C ASP A 1015 -46.26 -1.59 -22.71
N ASP A 1016 -47.49 -1.59 -22.18
CA ASP A 1016 -48.53 -0.66 -22.59
C ASP A 1016 -48.71 0.53 -21.62
N TYR A 1017 -48.07 0.51 -20.44
CA TYR A 1017 -48.12 1.60 -19.46
C TYR A 1017 -46.75 2.28 -19.29
N TRP A 1018 -46.74 3.61 -19.23
CA TRP A 1018 -45.59 4.41 -18.82
C TRP A 1018 -45.93 5.21 -17.56
N ASN A 1019 -45.39 4.79 -16.42
CA ASN A 1019 -45.56 5.44 -15.13
C ASN A 1019 -44.53 6.56 -15.02
N VAL A 1020 -44.97 7.82 -15.07
CA VAL A 1020 -44.04 8.94 -15.25
C VAL A 1020 -43.61 9.50 -13.89
N PHE A 1021 -44.57 10.02 -13.10
CA PHE A 1021 -44.33 10.64 -11.80
C PHE A 1021 -45.61 10.67 -10.95
N ALA A 1022 -45.44 10.94 -9.67
CA ALA A 1022 -46.51 11.35 -8.77
C ALA A 1022 -46.23 12.76 -8.24
N ILE A 1023 -47.28 13.55 -7.99
CA ILE A 1023 -47.17 14.81 -7.26
C ILE A 1023 -47.50 14.53 -5.80
N VAL A 1024 -46.56 14.81 -4.89
CA VAL A 1024 -46.70 14.64 -3.43
C VAL A 1024 -46.28 15.95 -2.76
N ASN A 1025 -47.15 16.55 -1.96
CA ASN A 1025 -46.89 17.84 -1.30
C ASN A 1025 -46.46 18.98 -2.26
N GLY A 1026 -46.81 18.89 -3.54
CA GLY A 1026 -46.40 19.83 -4.58
C GLY A 1026 -45.03 19.54 -5.23
N GLU A 1027 -44.32 18.50 -4.79
CA GLU A 1027 -43.05 18.03 -5.40
C GLU A 1027 -43.28 16.83 -6.32
N LEU A 1028 -42.40 16.64 -7.31
CA LEU A 1028 -42.45 15.52 -8.24
C LEU A 1028 -41.63 14.33 -7.72
N VAL A 1029 -42.30 13.20 -7.47
CA VAL A 1029 -41.68 11.90 -7.22
C VAL A 1029 -41.63 11.15 -8.55
N VAL A 1030 -40.46 11.04 -9.16
CA VAL A 1030 -40.28 10.42 -10.48
C VAL A 1030 -40.21 8.89 -10.38
N GLN A 1031 -40.91 8.20 -11.28
CA GLN A 1031 -40.80 6.75 -11.47
C GLN A 1031 -40.19 6.43 -12.84
N ASN A 1032 -40.72 7.03 -13.90
CA ASN A 1032 -40.27 6.94 -15.28
C ASN A 1032 -40.00 5.49 -15.78
N THR A 1033 -40.98 4.59 -15.55
CA THR A 1033 -40.90 3.17 -15.95
C THR A 1033 -41.96 2.76 -16.96
N ILE A 1034 -41.60 1.85 -17.89
CA ILE A 1034 -42.55 1.15 -18.76
C ILE A 1034 -42.86 -0.22 -18.16
N THR A 1035 -44.14 -0.57 -18.00
CA THR A 1035 -44.61 -1.78 -17.32
C THR A 1035 -45.89 -2.35 -17.93
N PHE A 1036 -46.15 -3.64 -17.70
CA PHE A 1036 -47.35 -4.35 -18.15
C PHE A 1036 -48.67 -3.80 -17.58
N ASP A 1037 -48.63 -3.24 -16.37
CA ASP A 1037 -49.78 -2.67 -15.65
C ASP A 1037 -49.30 -1.39 -14.94
N ARG A 1038 -50.23 -0.51 -14.56
CA ARG A 1038 -49.89 0.76 -13.90
C ARG A 1038 -49.29 0.55 -12.51
N ASP A 1039 -48.32 1.39 -12.15
CA ASP A 1039 -47.70 1.42 -10.82
C ASP A 1039 -48.12 2.69 -10.07
N ILE A 1040 -48.85 2.49 -8.97
CA ILE A 1040 -49.29 3.53 -8.03
C ILE A 1040 -48.73 3.28 -6.61
N SER A 1041 -47.64 2.51 -6.51
CA SER A 1041 -47.11 2.05 -5.21
C SER A 1041 -45.91 2.84 -4.71
N TYR A 1042 -45.16 3.48 -5.62
CA TYR A 1042 -43.82 4.05 -5.32
C TYR A 1042 -43.82 5.34 -4.49
N ALA A 1043 -44.92 6.11 -4.48
CA ALA A 1043 -44.99 7.42 -3.83
C ALA A 1043 -45.82 7.44 -2.53
N GLY A 1044 -46.25 6.27 -2.02
CA GLY A 1044 -47.17 6.16 -0.89
C GLY A 1044 -46.61 6.67 0.45
N THR A 1045 -47.43 7.42 1.19
CA THR A 1045 -47.13 7.99 2.53
C THR A 1045 -47.18 6.94 3.66
N GLY A 1046 -46.43 5.85 3.52
CA GLY A 1046 -46.00 5.04 4.66
C GLY A 1046 -47.06 4.22 5.41
N THR A 1047 -48.09 3.68 4.74
CA THR A 1047 -48.89 2.56 5.28
C THR A 1047 -49.08 1.44 4.26
N SER A 1048 -48.08 0.55 4.18
CA SER A 1048 -48.10 -0.63 3.33
C SER A 1048 -49.01 -1.74 3.89
N GLU A 1049 -50.32 -1.67 3.69
CA GLU A 1049 -51.20 -2.87 3.84
C GLU A 1049 -52.61 -2.79 3.21
N GLN A 1050 -52.83 -2.17 2.03
CA GLN A 1050 -54.01 -2.44 1.17
C GLN A 1050 -53.75 -2.16 -0.33
N SER A 1051 -53.17 -3.12 -1.06
CA SER A 1051 -52.97 -3.01 -2.52
C SER A 1051 -53.26 -4.31 -3.31
N SER A 1052 -54.15 -5.17 -2.80
CA SER A 1052 -54.37 -6.52 -3.35
C SER A 1052 -55.82 -6.85 -3.76
N ASN A 1053 -56.71 -5.86 -3.92
CA ASN A 1053 -58.05 -6.07 -4.49
C ASN A 1053 -58.62 -4.79 -5.15
N PHE A 1054 -58.22 -4.51 -6.39
CA PHE A 1054 -58.98 -3.67 -7.31
C PHE A 1054 -59.15 -4.39 -8.66
N THR A 1055 -60.30 -5.03 -8.84
CA THR A 1055 -60.79 -5.53 -10.13
C THR A 1055 -61.96 -4.64 -10.60
N GLU A 1056 -62.14 -4.49 -11.91
CA GLU A 1056 -63.04 -3.53 -12.58
C GLU A 1056 -64.55 -3.59 -12.23
N GLU A 1057 -65.02 -4.49 -11.35
CA GLU A 1057 -66.46 -4.78 -11.19
C GLU A 1057 -67.27 -3.80 -10.30
N SER A 1058 -66.69 -2.70 -9.79
CA SER A 1058 -67.36 -1.82 -8.82
C SER A 1058 -68.05 -0.56 -9.37
N ILE A 1059 -68.38 -0.50 -10.67
CA ILE A 1059 -69.19 0.59 -11.25
C ILE A 1059 -70.69 0.20 -11.28
N PRO A 1060 -71.61 1.04 -10.76
CA PRO A 1060 -73.05 0.77 -10.82
C PRO A 1060 -73.60 0.74 -12.25
N LYS A 1061 -74.00 -0.44 -12.74
CA LYS A 1061 -74.63 -0.63 -14.05
C LYS A 1061 -76.06 -0.06 -14.08
N GLU A 1062 -76.22 1.20 -14.49
CA GLU A 1062 -77.48 1.69 -15.07
C GLU A 1062 -77.30 2.50 -16.36
N LYS A 1063 -77.98 2.03 -17.42
CA LYS A 1063 -78.34 2.75 -18.66
C LYS A 1063 -77.22 3.19 -19.61
N VAL A 1064 -76.63 2.22 -20.32
CA VAL A 1064 -76.24 2.42 -21.72
C VAL A 1064 -77.29 1.78 -22.62
N LYS A 1065 -77.82 2.55 -23.58
CA LYS A 1065 -78.71 2.04 -24.65
C LYS A 1065 -77.89 1.72 -25.88
N ASP A 1066 -77.76 0.43 -26.14
CA ASP A 1066 -77.69 -0.23 -27.45
C ASP A 1066 -77.69 0.68 -28.69
N VAL A 1067 -76.52 0.77 -29.36
CA VAL A 1067 -76.41 0.99 -30.82
C VAL A 1067 -75.24 0.17 -31.38
N GLY A 1068 -75.56 -0.95 -32.05
CA GLY A 1068 -74.92 -1.33 -33.31
C GLY A 1068 -73.61 -2.12 -33.28
N GLN A 1069 -73.72 -3.46 -33.27
CA GLN A 1069 -72.70 -4.31 -33.88
C GLN A 1069 -72.58 -4.03 -35.39
N LEU A 1070 -71.35 -3.92 -35.90
CA LEU A 1070 -71.06 -4.17 -37.32
C LEU A 1070 -69.86 -5.12 -37.47
N ASP A 1071 -70.24 -6.37 -37.71
CA ASP A 1071 -69.54 -7.49 -38.36
C ASP A 1071 -68.08 -7.28 -38.84
N ASN A 1072 -67.13 -7.90 -38.13
CA ASN A 1072 -65.76 -8.10 -38.61
C ASN A 1072 -65.69 -9.32 -39.54
N SER A 1073 -65.98 -9.12 -40.82
CA SER A 1073 -65.87 -10.19 -41.84
C SER A 1073 -65.14 -9.74 -43.12
N PHE A 1074 -63.83 -9.53 -43.05
CA PHE A 1074 -62.96 -9.70 -44.23
C PHE A 1074 -61.64 -10.36 -43.83
N VAL A 1075 -61.51 -11.63 -44.21
CA VAL A 1075 -60.25 -12.38 -44.20
C VAL A 1075 -59.74 -12.46 -45.64
N ASP A 1076 -58.59 -11.85 -45.91
CA ASP A 1076 -57.74 -12.20 -47.05
C ASP A 1076 -56.28 -12.13 -46.53
N LYS A 1077 -55.52 -13.20 -46.35
CA LYS A 1077 -55.10 -14.29 -47.27
C LYS A 1077 -54.18 -13.90 -48.44
N THR A 1078 -53.22 -13.01 -48.15
CA THR A 1078 -51.85 -13.20 -48.66
C THR A 1078 -50.86 -13.08 -47.52
N GLY A 1079 -50.16 -14.18 -47.22
CA GLY A 1079 -49.01 -14.13 -46.32
C GLY A 1079 -47.76 -13.88 -47.12
N GLU A 1080 -47.01 -12.84 -46.73
CA GLU A 1080 -45.57 -12.76 -46.87
C GLU A 1080 -45.07 -12.00 -45.63
N THR A 1081 -44.04 -12.53 -44.98
CA THR A 1081 -43.47 -11.99 -43.74
C THR A 1081 -42.37 -11.01 -44.06
N GLU A 1082 -42.50 -9.78 -43.56
CA GLU A 1082 -41.42 -8.98 -42.97
C GLU A 1082 -42.03 -8.07 -41.88
#